data_AF-A0A9N9A0F2-F1
#
_entry.id   AF-A0A9N9A0F2-F1
#
_cell.length_a   1.000
_cell.length_b   1.000
_cell.length_c   1.000
_cell.angle_alpha   90.00
_cell.angle_beta   90.00
_cell.angle_gamma   90.00
#
_symmetry.space_group_name_H-M   'P 1'
#
loop_
_entity.id
_entity.type
_entity.pdbx_description
1 polymer ?
#
loop_
_entity_poly.entity_id
_entity_poly.type
_entity_poly.pdbx_seq_one_letter_code
_entity_poly.pdbx_strand_id
1 'polypeptide(L)'
;SDSNYILLTDTVEQTSFPIWNTELAWEVDQKTLLILRSQWAHLKLQCFSVNSSDRSELIGYSMLDLRTASDRPGKEKWISLINPRVRGLHPEIYIGFCILPNMSPPSTPTPLGYVPSPLGKSVENLFDVQDDAINNVEERKYDNDDLYRIGTDGSEIFLFSITINFGANLHLLLQDTISFITQQQFPEVDEPGLSTHGYFFQYTIFESTITSTRFYDLTHPNIIPETATFRILSSLKDMKDFLEKESSLVVNLYHDDQIIGFSDIPLKGLFDLKTGEPRSLDRVCPIYNTKRELPVSADVQIARIGLYLTLKRENTETLVDSEPLTSSPITIERSQSTLSENVDQALTREQNSEHKYSILIVLESIKLNKDIKNIFIIYSYPALGISNKSTQVIPNVEAGLDVILVNGTNAIDVTMTQQRLKRYFEAVPLLMEIWQNNEPKDVQIGVATLRLEEVFLSLPTIDEESKAEVQTFTTLTPIKSVGLVTSREMGHISVSIRLDDHGEKQKTILTNSNSGTNLSELPNGTSPEESHSMERQSSSRSSTSLSVTKNDCEGSSSCMSTFRSDIFQQAEENIKFTKEVLAVEKKNAKNQSSLKSKVQQLKAIDRQLQQSILYFQTRDESLLRAEKDFDRRWLELDRQFEQRKKEMQLQFQAEIQNLRIQLDCTKKAQKHYEAQWLRALQILAGTHETESEEAMFWKGLKETDQCWWQVKKMAEEEIEVIDYEKSALGILKGEIERLRKSFSSN
;
A
#
# COMPACT_ATOMS: atom_id res chain seq x y z
N SER A 1 -24.67 -22.35 33.73
CA SER A 1 -24.56 -21.18 34.61
C SER A 1 -24.85 -19.97 33.76
N ASP A 2 -26.05 -19.44 33.93
CA ASP A 2 -26.65 -18.38 33.12
C ASP A 2 -25.89 -17.07 33.27
N SER A 3 -25.06 -16.74 32.29
CA SER A 3 -24.45 -15.42 32.14
C SER A 3 -25.25 -14.63 31.10
N ASN A 4 -26.27 -13.90 31.55
CA ASN A 4 -26.87 -12.82 30.76
C ASN A 4 -25.81 -11.72 30.62
N TYR A 5 -24.98 -11.80 29.59
CA TYR A 5 -24.01 -10.75 29.25
C TYR A 5 -24.77 -9.50 28.81
N ILE A 6 -24.77 -8.46 29.65
CA ILE A 6 -25.27 -7.14 29.29
C ILE A 6 -24.10 -6.38 28.68
N LEU A 7 -24.18 -6.06 27.39
CA LEU A 7 -23.21 -5.22 26.71
C LEU A 7 -23.64 -3.75 26.80
N LEU A 8 -22.68 -2.86 27.03
CA LEU A 8 -22.90 -1.42 27.20
C LEU A 8 -22.03 -0.68 26.18
N THR A 9 -22.59 0.36 25.55
CA THR A 9 -21.83 1.29 24.71
C THR A 9 -21.20 2.39 25.55
N ASP A 10 -20.18 3.05 25.03
CA ASP A 10 -19.65 4.28 25.61
C ASP A 10 -20.70 5.39 25.65
N THR A 11 -20.55 6.34 26.59
CA THR A 11 -21.45 7.49 26.71
C THR A 11 -21.21 8.47 25.57
N VAL A 12 -22.26 8.80 24.80
CA VAL A 12 -22.19 9.76 23.69
C VAL A 12 -22.76 11.11 24.12
N GLU A 13 -22.06 12.20 23.80
CA GLU A 13 -22.53 13.56 24.11
C GLU A 13 -23.80 13.92 23.32
N GLN A 14 -24.74 14.59 23.99
CA GLN A 14 -26.00 15.04 23.39
C GLN A 14 -25.77 16.27 22.50
N THR A 15 -25.24 16.06 21.30
CA THR A 15 -25.07 17.08 20.25
C THR A 15 -26.15 16.94 19.16
N SER A 16 -26.25 17.88 18.23
CA SER A 16 -27.22 17.81 17.11
C SER A 16 -26.87 16.75 16.05
N PHE A 17 -25.62 16.28 16.02
CA PHE A 17 -25.12 15.21 15.15
C PHE A 17 -24.18 14.29 15.94
N PRO A 18 -24.72 13.48 16.86
CA PRO A 18 -23.91 12.55 17.64
C PRO A 18 -23.29 11.49 16.71
N ILE A 19 -21.99 11.24 16.86
CA ILE A 19 -21.27 10.20 16.11
C ILE A 19 -21.44 8.88 16.88
N TRP A 20 -22.30 8.00 16.36
CA TRP A 20 -22.52 6.67 16.94
C TRP A 20 -21.63 5.65 16.22
N ASN A 21 -20.36 5.59 16.59
CA ASN A 21 -19.42 4.58 16.07
C ASN A 21 -19.22 3.44 17.08
N THR A 22 -20.31 2.98 17.70
CA THR A 22 -20.26 1.94 18.74
C THR A 22 -20.98 0.68 18.24
N GLU A 23 -20.23 -0.41 18.09
CA GLU A 23 -20.77 -1.71 17.73
C GLU A 23 -20.93 -2.58 18.98
N LEU A 24 -22.10 -3.22 19.13
CA LEU A 24 -22.33 -4.21 20.18
C LEU A 24 -22.36 -5.60 19.54
N ALA A 25 -21.33 -6.39 19.82
CA ALA A 25 -21.22 -7.77 19.34
C ALA A 25 -21.18 -8.75 20.52
N TRP A 26 -21.95 -9.84 20.41
CA TRP A 26 -21.78 -11.02 21.26
C TRP A 26 -21.59 -12.25 20.37
N GLU A 27 -20.85 -13.23 20.87
CA GLU A 27 -20.60 -14.49 20.16
C GLU A 27 -21.58 -15.57 20.63
N VAL A 28 -22.08 -16.38 19.69
CA VAL A 28 -22.91 -17.56 19.97
C VAL A 28 -22.55 -18.68 19.00
N ASP A 29 -22.34 -19.89 19.52
CA ASP A 29 -22.12 -21.08 18.70
C ASP A 29 -23.23 -21.28 17.66
N GLN A 30 -22.87 -21.78 16.47
CA GLN A 30 -23.83 -22.03 15.38
C GLN A 30 -25.03 -22.91 15.81
N LYS A 31 -24.78 -23.93 16.66
CA LYS A 31 -25.83 -24.81 17.21
C LYS A 31 -26.79 -24.04 18.11
N THR A 32 -26.24 -23.18 18.97
CA THR A 32 -27.00 -22.37 19.93
C THR A 32 -27.77 -21.26 19.20
N LEU A 33 -27.19 -20.65 18.16
CA LEU A 33 -27.85 -19.68 17.30
C LEU A 33 -29.05 -20.28 16.56
N LEU A 34 -28.92 -21.50 16.04
CA LEU A 34 -30.04 -22.23 15.41
C LEU A 34 -31.19 -22.48 16.41
N ILE A 35 -30.86 -22.85 17.64
CA ILE A 35 -31.84 -23.03 18.72
C ILE A 35 -32.53 -21.71 19.05
N LEU A 36 -31.77 -20.62 19.24
CA LEU A 36 -32.31 -19.30 19.56
C LEU A 36 -33.21 -18.73 18.44
N ARG A 37 -32.87 -18.96 17.17
CA ARG A 37 -33.73 -18.60 16.02
C ARG A 37 -35.00 -19.44 15.98
N SER A 38 -34.92 -20.73 16.31
CA SER A 38 -36.06 -21.64 16.37
C SER A 38 -37.02 -21.26 17.51
N GLN A 39 -36.49 -20.82 18.66
CA GLN A 39 -37.24 -20.45 19.85
C GLN A 39 -37.77 -19.00 19.87
N TRP A 40 -37.59 -18.25 18.78
CA TRP A 40 -37.98 -16.84 18.67
C TRP A 40 -37.37 -15.97 19.77
N ALA A 41 -36.10 -16.21 20.09
CA ALA A 41 -35.40 -15.41 21.08
C ALA A 41 -35.24 -13.96 20.60
N HIS A 42 -35.50 -13.03 21.52
CA HIS A 42 -35.40 -11.59 21.29
C HIS A 42 -34.28 -11.00 22.15
N LEU A 43 -33.60 -9.99 21.59
CA LEU A 43 -32.60 -9.22 22.30
C LEU A 43 -33.20 -7.90 22.75
N LYS A 44 -33.00 -7.57 24.01
CA LYS A 44 -33.54 -6.34 24.59
C LYS A 44 -32.50 -5.24 24.51
N LEU A 45 -32.66 -4.32 23.57
CA LEU A 45 -31.89 -3.09 23.48
C LEU A 45 -32.48 -2.06 24.45
N GLN A 46 -31.67 -1.48 25.34
CA GLN A 46 -32.10 -0.46 26.28
C GLN A 46 -31.23 0.79 26.13
N CYS A 47 -31.84 1.96 26.03
CA CYS A 47 -31.16 3.24 25.91
C CYS A 47 -31.33 4.04 27.20
N PHE A 48 -30.23 4.57 27.74
CA PHE A 48 -30.19 5.34 28.98
C PHE A 48 -29.63 6.74 28.74
N SER A 49 -30.18 7.72 29.45
CA SER A 49 -29.61 9.06 29.60
C SER A 49 -28.76 9.07 30.86
N VAL A 50 -27.54 9.58 30.80
CA VAL A 50 -26.66 9.74 31.97
C VAL A 50 -26.57 11.22 32.31
N ASN A 51 -27.06 11.60 33.49
CA ASN A 51 -26.92 12.97 33.99
C ASN A 51 -25.51 13.21 34.56
N SER A 52 -25.07 14.46 34.70
CA SER A 52 -23.75 14.85 35.25
C SER A 52 -23.43 14.32 36.66
N SER A 53 -24.39 13.70 37.34
CA SER A 53 -24.25 13.02 38.63
C SER A 53 -24.15 11.49 38.51
N ASP A 54 -23.82 10.97 37.33
CA ASP A 54 -23.61 9.55 37.02
C ASP A 54 -24.82 8.63 37.31
N ARG A 55 -26.03 9.23 37.30
CA ARG A 55 -27.29 8.51 37.43
C ARG A 55 -27.87 8.26 36.05
N SER A 56 -28.14 6.99 35.75
CA SER A 56 -28.74 6.57 34.49
C SER A 56 -30.28 6.51 34.56
N GLU A 57 -30.95 7.17 33.62
CA GLU A 57 -32.40 7.14 33.47
C GLU A 57 -32.77 6.45 32.15
N LEU A 58 -33.71 5.49 32.19
CA LEU A 58 -34.13 4.75 31.00
C LEU A 58 -34.95 5.64 30.05
N ILE A 59 -34.40 5.90 28.86
CA ILE A 59 -35.05 6.63 27.76
C ILE A 59 -36.07 5.73 27.05
N GLY A 60 -35.77 4.44 26.90
CA GLY A 60 -36.67 3.46 26.28
C GLY A 60 -35.97 2.15 25.93
N TYR A 61 -36.72 1.17 25.45
CA TYR A 61 -36.18 -0.12 25.01
C TYR A 61 -36.85 -0.62 23.73
N SER A 62 -36.17 -1.51 23.01
CA SER A 62 -36.71 -2.22 21.84
C SER A 62 -36.29 -3.70 21.85
N MET A 63 -37.13 -4.56 21.30
CA MET A 63 -36.88 -6.01 21.21
C MET A 63 -36.48 -6.36 19.78
N LEU A 64 -35.24 -6.83 19.58
CA LEU A 64 -34.70 -7.22 18.29
C LEU A 64 -34.86 -8.74 18.11
N ASP A 65 -35.63 -9.17 17.10
CA ASP A 65 -35.85 -10.59 16.80
C ASP A 65 -34.68 -11.17 15.99
N LEU A 66 -33.98 -12.17 16.54
CA LEU A 66 -32.84 -12.84 15.91
C LEU A 66 -33.13 -13.43 14.52
N ARG A 67 -34.39 -13.73 14.20
CA ARG A 67 -34.77 -14.22 12.85
C ARG A 67 -34.66 -13.13 11.79
N THR A 68 -34.78 -11.87 12.20
CA THR A 68 -34.72 -10.71 11.30
C THR A 68 -33.29 -10.22 11.04
N ALA A 69 -32.30 -10.77 11.74
CA ALA A 69 -30.90 -10.50 11.47
C ALA A 69 -30.48 -11.12 10.13
N SER A 70 -29.85 -10.31 9.27
CA SER A 70 -29.30 -10.77 8.00
C SER A 70 -27.91 -11.35 8.16
N ASP A 71 -27.55 -12.36 7.34
CA ASP A 71 -26.21 -12.97 7.30
C ASP A 71 -25.19 -12.13 6.48
N ARG A 72 -25.44 -10.81 6.38
CA ARG A 72 -24.67 -9.79 5.65
C ARG A 72 -24.78 -8.48 6.44
N PRO A 73 -23.84 -7.51 6.31
CA PRO A 73 -23.93 -6.21 6.99
C PRO A 73 -25.33 -5.64 6.74
N GLY A 74 -26.11 -5.55 7.83
CA GLY A 74 -27.55 -5.35 7.77
C GLY A 74 -27.90 -3.95 7.28
N LYS A 75 -29.01 -3.82 6.56
CA LYS A 75 -29.52 -2.48 6.19
C LYS A 75 -29.83 -1.69 7.45
N GLU A 76 -29.14 -0.58 7.64
CA GLU A 76 -29.36 0.35 8.75
C GLU A 76 -30.77 0.96 8.68
N LYS A 77 -31.46 1.00 9.81
CA LYS A 77 -32.83 1.52 9.88
C LYS A 77 -33.11 2.19 11.21
N TRP A 78 -34.04 3.15 11.20
CA TRP A 78 -34.58 3.75 12.41
C TRP A 78 -35.55 2.78 13.08
N ILE A 79 -35.41 2.61 14.40
CA ILE A 79 -36.29 1.80 15.24
C ILE A 79 -36.76 2.66 16.42
N SER A 80 -38.07 2.75 16.62
CA SER A 80 -38.64 3.49 17.74
C SER A 80 -38.45 2.74 19.06
N LEU A 81 -38.05 3.46 20.11
CA LEU A 81 -37.88 2.96 21.46
C LEU A 81 -39.18 3.10 22.25
N ILE A 82 -39.59 2.02 22.90
CA ILE A 82 -40.80 1.97 23.71
C ILE A 82 -40.44 2.46 25.13
N ASN A 83 -41.15 3.49 25.61
CA ASN A 83 -41.05 3.93 27.00
C ASN A 83 -42.45 4.13 27.58
N PRO A 84 -42.84 3.41 28.66
CA PRO A 84 -44.15 3.59 29.29
C PRO A 84 -44.32 4.93 30.01
N ARG A 85 -43.24 5.71 30.22
CA ARG A 85 -43.26 6.97 30.96
C ARG A 85 -43.46 8.22 30.07
N VAL A 86 -43.26 8.10 28.76
CA VAL A 86 -43.35 9.24 27.82
C VAL A 86 -44.66 9.12 27.03
N ARG A 87 -45.57 10.08 27.21
CA ARG A 87 -46.77 10.22 26.36
C ARG A 87 -46.47 11.25 25.27
N GLY A 88 -46.24 10.79 24.04
CA GLY A 88 -45.91 11.67 22.91
C GLY A 88 -44.98 11.01 21.89
N LEU A 89 -44.14 11.82 21.23
CA LEU A 89 -43.15 11.34 20.24
C LEU A 89 -42.23 10.30 20.88
N HIS A 90 -42.12 9.14 20.22
CA HIS A 90 -41.23 8.07 20.65
C HIS A 90 -39.81 8.37 20.17
N PRO A 91 -38.79 8.31 21.03
CA PRO A 91 -37.41 8.44 20.60
C PRO A 91 -37.06 7.28 19.66
N GLU A 92 -36.32 7.55 18.59
CA GLU A 92 -35.89 6.56 17.61
C GLU A 92 -34.38 6.43 17.62
N ILE A 93 -33.88 5.22 17.34
CA ILE A 93 -32.45 4.93 17.22
C ILE A 93 -32.16 4.30 15.86
N TYR A 94 -31.09 4.76 15.21
CA TYR A 94 -30.63 4.23 13.93
C TYR A 94 -29.66 3.08 14.18
N ILE A 95 -30.00 1.87 13.74
CA ILE A 95 -29.16 0.68 13.98
C ILE A 95 -29.05 -0.23 12.76
N GLY A 96 -27.89 -0.85 12.61
CA GLY A 96 -27.69 -2.06 11.80
C GLY A 96 -27.75 -3.30 12.69
N PHE A 97 -28.52 -4.33 12.29
CA PHE A 97 -28.63 -5.58 13.03
C PHE A 97 -28.37 -6.77 12.09
N CYS A 98 -27.27 -7.49 12.32
CA CYS A 98 -26.82 -8.58 11.45
C CYS A 98 -26.14 -9.71 12.25
N ILE A 99 -26.07 -10.88 11.63
CA ILE A 99 -25.27 -12.01 12.10
C ILE A 99 -24.02 -12.07 11.22
N LEU A 100 -22.86 -11.98 11.85
CA LEU A 100 -21.59 -12.23 11.19
C LEU A 100 -21.23 -13.71 11.40
N PRO A 101 -20.91 -14.49 10.34
CA PRO A 101 -20.34 -15.81 10.55
C PRO A 101 -19.04 -15.69 11.36
N ASN A 102 -18.68 -16.70 12.16
CA ASN A 102 -17.37 -16.74 12.83
C ASN A 102 -16.28 -16.62 11.77
N MET A 103 -15.77 -15.40 11.60
CA MET A 103 -14.65 -15.10 10.75
C MET A 103 -13.42 -15.40 11.61
N SER A 104 -12.88 -16.61 11.46
CA SER A 104 -11.42 -16.66 11.40
C SER A 104 -10.96 -15.61 10.38
N PRO A 105 -9.78 -14.98 10.58
CA PRO A 105 -9.22 -14.06 9.59
C PRO A 105 -9.34 -14.69 8.19
N PRO A 106 -9.63 -13.88 7.15
CA PRO A 106 -10.04 -14.40 5.85
C PRO A 106 -8.95 -15.33 5.31
N SER A 107 -9.18 -16.64 5.43
CA SER A 107 -8.58 -17.59 4.53
C SER A 107 -9.14 -17.27 3.15
N THR A 108 -8.24 -17.11 2.19
CA THR A 108 -8.50 -16.91 0.77
C THR A 108 -9.72 -17.75 0.35
N PRO A 109 -10.71 -17.18 -0.36
CA PRO A 109 -11.82 -17.97 -0.88
C PRO A 109 -11.24 -19.09 -1.73
N THR A 110 -11.35 -20.33 -1.27
CA THR A 110 -11.04 -21.49 -2.09
C THR A 110 -12.06 -21.48 -3.24
N PRO A 111 -11.64 -21.46 -4.52
CA PRO A 111 -12.57 -21.52 -5.62
C PRO A 111 -13.28 -22.86 -5.56
N LEU A 112 -14.56 -22.88 -5.15
CA LEU A 112 -15.43 -24.01 -5.45
C LEU A 112 -15.61 -24.04 -6.97
N GLY A 113 -14.76 -24.80 -7.66
CA GLY A 113 -14.93 -25.16 -9.06
C GLY A 113 -13.72 -25.07 -10.00
N TYR A 114 -12.47 -24.98 -9.51
CA TYR A 114 -11.29 -25.14 -10.39
C TYR A 114 -10.05 -25.52 -9.59
N VAL A 115 -9.43 -26.66 -9.93
CA VAL A 115 -8.16 -27.13 -9.34
C VAL A 115 -7.06 -26.87 -10.38
N PRO A 116 -6.11 -25.94 -10.15
CA PRO A 116 -4.84 -25.94 -10.87
C PRO A 116 -4.11 -27.23 -10.49
N SER A 117 -4.10 -28.23 -11.37
CA SER A 117 -3.41 -29.48 -11.08
C SER A 117 -1.93 -29.33 -11.43
N PRO A 118 -0.99 -29.56 -10.49
CA PRO A 118 0.36 -29.97 -10.85
C PRO A 118 0.26 -31.27 -11.64
N LEU A 119 1.10 -31.46 -12.65
CA LEU A 119 1.03 -32.62 -13.52
C LEU A 119 1.41 -33.90 -12.75
N GLY A 120 0.45 -34.58 -12.12
CA GLY A 120 0.65 -35.96 -11.65
C GLY A 120 -0.22 -36.42 -10.48
N LYS A 121 -1.37 -37.04 -10.78
CA LYS A 121 -1.80 -38.36 -10.28
C LYS A 121 -3.19 -38.74 -10.80
N SER A 122 -3.24 -39.97 -11.28
CA SER A 122 -4.31 -40.68 -11.98
C SER A 122 -5.67 -40.70 -11.28
N VAL A 123 -6.74 -40.46 -12.05
CA VAL A 123 -8.05 -41.08 -11.83
C VAL A 123 -8.22 -42.16 -12.89
N GLU A 124 -8.19 -43.41 -12.46
CA GLU A 124 -8.37 -44.59 -13.31
C GLU A 124 -9.83 -44.75 -13.78
N ASN A 125 -9.92 -45.18 -15.06
CA ASN A 125 -10.94 -46.02 -15.69
C ASN A 125 -12.35 -45.46 -15.92
N LEU A 126 -12.69 -45.29 -17.21
CA LEU A 126 -13.70 -46.10 -17.91
C LEU A 126 -13.71 -45.81 -19.42
N PHE A 127 -13.82 -46.92 -20.19
CA PHE A 127 -14.08 -47.09 -21.62
C PHE A 127 -12.89 -47.35 -22.56
N ASP A 128 -12.78 -48.65 -22.85
CA ASP A 128 -12.06 -49.32 -23.90
C ASP A 128 -12.80 -49.15 -25.25
N VAL A 129 -12.04 -49.02 -26.36
CA VAL A 129 -12.26 -49.60 -27.71
C VAL A 129 -11.38 -48.86 -28.74
N GLN A 130 -10.30 -49.55 -29.10
CA GLN A 130 -9.79 -49.86 -30.43
C GLN A 130 -9.61 -48.78 -31.55
N ASP A 131 -8.35 -48.69 -31.99
CA ASP A 131 -7.82 -48.75 -33.38
C ASP A 131 -6.91 -47.59 -33.84
N ASP A 132 -5.67 -48.03 -34.10
CA ASP A 132 -4.80 -47.76 -35.24
C ASP A 132 -4.01 -46.45 -35.45
N ALA A 133 -2.72 -46.72 -35.74
CA ALA A 133 -1.81 -46.00 -36.62
C ALA A 133 -0.93 -44.87 -36.02
N ILE A 134 0.25 -45.31 -35.55
CA ILE A 134 1.58 -44.86 -36.01
C ILE A 134 1.80 -43.33 -36.06
N ASN A 135 2.55 -42.80 -35.10
CA ASN A 135 3.90 -42.29 -35.37
C ASN A 135 4.65 -41.85 -34.11
N ASN A 136 5.92 -42.26 -34.09
CA ASN A 136 6.95 -41.86 -33.14
C ASN A 136 7.02 -40.35 -32.96
N VAL A 137 6.76 -39.88 -31.73
CA VAL A 137 7.45 -38.74 -31.17
C VAL A 137 7.92 -39.18 -29.80
N GLU A 138 9.24 -39.20 -29.63
CA GLU A 138 9.90 -39.42 -28.35
C GLU A 138 9.22 -38.56 -27.28
N GLU A 139 8.66 -39.21 -26.26
CA GLU A 139 8.31 -38.57 -25.00
C GLU A 139 9.59 -37.96 -24.42
N ARG A 140 9.86 -36.70 -24.76
CA ARG A 140 10.71 -35.86 -23.92
C ARG A 140 9.91 -35.57 -22.67
N LYS A 141 10.04 -36.47 -21.69
CA LYS A 141 9.73 -36.20 -20.29
C LYS A 141 10.57 -35.00 -19.85
N TYR A 142 9.98 -33.81 -19.96
CA TYR A 142 10.31 -32.72 -19.06
C TYR A 142 9.44 -32.93 -17.82
N ASP A 143 10.03 -33.46 -16.77
CA ASP A 143 9.50 -33.32 -15.41
C ASP A 143 9.54 -31.82 -15.05
N ASN A 144 8.55 -31.05 -15.54
CA ASN A 144 8.36 -29.64 -15.18
C ASN A 144 7.20 -29.56 -14.20
N ASP A 145 7.46 -29.92 -12.94
CA ASP A 145 6.50 -29.85 -11.81
C ASP A 145 6.09 -28.40 -11.45
N ASP A 146 6.71 -27.38 -12.05
CA ASP A 146 6.54 -25.96 -11.69
C ASP A 146 5.70 -25.12 -12.67
N LEU A 147 5.01 -25.75 -13.63
CA LEU A 147 4.20 -25.06 -14.64
C LEU A 147 2.71 -25.10 -14.29
N TYR A 148 2.15 -23.96 -13.89
CA TYR A 148 0.72 -23.82 -13.64
C TYR A 148 -0.04 -23.76 -14.96
N ARG A 149 -1.19 -24.42 -15.06
CA ARG A 149 -2.06 -24.32 -16.26
C ARG A 149 -3.36 -23.61 -15.92
N ILE A 150 -3.71 -22.59 -16.70
CA ILE A 150 -4.97 -21.86 -16.60
C ILE A 150 -5.67 -21.95 -17.97
N GLY A 151 -6.92 -22.43 -17.96
CA GLY A 151 -7.68 -22.67 -19.19
C GLY A 151 -7.31 -23.99 -19.90
N THR A 152 -8.08 -24.33 -20.93
CA THR A 152 -7.92 -25.57 -21.70
C THR A 152 -7.09 -25.38 -22.96
N ASP A 153 -7.09 -24.18 -23.53
CA ASP A 153 -6.67 -23.93 -24.92
C ASP A 153 -5.38 -23.07 -25.01
N GLY A 154 -4.78 -22.76 -23.87
CA GLY A 154 -3.60 -21.91 -23.76
C GLY A 154 -2.28 -22.58 -24.11
N SER A 155 -1.54 -22.01 -25.06
CA SER A 155 -0.16 -22.42 -25.41
C SER A 155 0.91 -21.39 -25.05
N GLU A 156 0.51 -20.23 -24.51
CA GLU A 156 1.45 -19.16 -24.14
C GLU A 156 1.91 -19.35 -22.69
N ILE A 157 3.18 -19.05 -22.42
CA ILE A 157 3.71 -19.03 -21.06
C ILE A 157 3.75 -17.59 -20.58
N PHE A 158 3.12 -17.35 -19.43
CA PHE A 158 3.13 -16.10 -18.70
C PHE A 158 4.00 -16.22 -17.46
N LEU A 159 4.80 -15.18 -17.20
CA LEU A 159 5.54 -14.99 -15.97
C LEU A 159 4.77 -14.00 -15.11
N PHE A 160 4.20 -14.50 -14.01
CA PHE A 160 3.56 -13.66 -13.02
C PHE A 160 4.44 -13.55 -11.79
N SER A 161 4.93 -12.33 -11.48
CA SER A 161 5.84 -12.12 -10.34
C SER A 161 5.24 -11.13 -9.35
N ILE A 162 5.31 -11.46 -8.07
CA ILE A 162 4.87 -10.62 -6.95
C ILE A 162 6.09 -10.26 -6.11
N THR A 163 6.33 -8.96 -5.93
CA THR A 163 7.40 -8.45 -5.08
C THR A 163 6.81 -7.65 -3.93
N ILE A 164 7.11 -8.02 -2.67
CA ILE A 164 6.81 -7.18 -1.51
C ILE A 164 8.01 -6.24 -1.32
N ASN A 165 7.81 -4.93 -1.46
CA ASN A 165 8.90 -3.96 -1.40
C ASN A 165 9.16 -3.46 0.02
N PHE A 166 8.11 -3.05 0.73
CA PHE A 166 8.22 -2.45 2.06
C PHE A 166 6.88 -2.50 2.81
N GLY A 167 6.96 -2.24 4.12
CA GLY A 167 5.83 -1.97 5.00
C GLY A 167 6.04 -0.63 5.71
N ALA A 168 4.97 0.07 6.04
CA ALA A 168 5.03 1.35 6.74
C ALA A 168 3.99 1.39 7.87
N ASN A 169 4.37 1.97 9.00
CA ASN A 169 3.51 2.17 10.17
C ASN A 169 2.84 0.87 10.69
N LEU A 170 3.56 -0.26 10.62
CA LEU A 170 3.00 -1.57 10.99
C LEU A 170 2.72 -1.67 12.49
N HIS A 171 3.42 -0.88 13.32
CA HIS A 171 3.20 -0.80 14.77
C HIS A 171 1.77 -0.40 15.15
N LEU A 172 1.03 0.28 14.26
CA LEU A 172 -0.37 0.66 14.49
C LEU A 172 -1.30 -0.56 14.59
N LEU A 173 -0.93 -1.69 13.99
CA LEU A 173 -1.73 -2.92 14.02
C LEU A 173 -1.76 -3.59 15.40
N LEU A 174 -0.81 -3.25 16.27
CA LEU A 174 -0.71 -3.79 17.63
C LEU A 174 -1.57 -3.04 18.66
N GLN A 175 -2.32 -2.00 18.27
CA GLN A 175 -3.09 -1.19 19.21
C GLN A 175 -4.24 -1.94 19.90
N ASP A 176 -4.70 -3.06 19.33
CA ASP A 176 -5.87 -3.81 19.81
C ASP A 176 -5.59 -5.26 20.26
N THR A 177 -4.38 -5.80 20.06
CA THR A 177 -4.14 -7.24 20.22
C THR A 177 -2.88 -7.50 21.07
N ILE A 178 -3.12 -7.89 22.34
CA ILE A 178 -2.22 -8.51 23.33
C ILE A 178 -1.40 -7.56 24.23
N SER A 179 -1.97 -7.33 25.42
CA SER A 179 -1.35 -7.58 26.73
C SER A 179 0.13 -7.21 26.95
N PHE A 180 0.37 -6.03 27.54
CA PHE A 180 1.29 -5.76 28.66
C PHE A 180 2.82 -6.05 28.54
N ILE A 181 3.36 -6.76 27.53
CA ILE A 181 4.74 -7.30 27.58
C ILE A 181 5.45 -7.24 26.21
N THR A 182 5.73 -6.03 25.71
CA THR A 182 7.03 -5.76 25.07
C THR A 182 8.06 -5.31 26.11
N GLN A 183 7.86 -5.69 27.38
CA GLN A 183 8.96 -5.87 28.33
C GLN A 183 9.72 -7.15 27.95
N GLN A 184 10.52 -7.07 26.91
CA GLN A 184 11.96 -7.22 27.02
C GLN A 184 12.54 -7.06 25.62
N GLN A 185 13.60 -6.25 25.57
CA GLN A 185 14.57 -6.25 24.50
C GLN A 185 14.79 -7.69 24.02
N PHE A 186 14.78 -7.92 22.71
CA PHE A 186 15.29 -9.15 22.14
C PHE A 186 16.70 -9.37 22.71
N PRO A 187 16.98 -10.48 23.40
CA PRO A 187 18.33 -10.81 23.79
C PRO A 187 19.13 -11.02 22.50
N GLU A 188 20.18 -10.23 22.28
CA GLU A 188 21.28 -10.61 21.40
C GLU A 188 21.89 -11.91 21.96
N VAL A 189 21.33 -13.05 21.58
CA VAL A 189 21.95 -14.35 21.82
C VAL A 189 21.94 -15.09 20.49
N ASP A 190 23.08 -15.00 19.82
CA ASP A 190 23.48 -15.88 18.72
C ASP A 190 23.59 -17.32 19.25
N GLU A 191 22.46 -17.99 19.48
CA GLU A 191 22.41 -19.45 19.62
C GLU A 191 21.62 -20.06 18.44
N PRO A 192 22.20 -21.02 17.69
CA PRO A 192 21.64 -21.53 16.45
C PRO A 192 20.57 -22.60 16.71
N GLY A 193 19.46 -22.22 17.37
CA GLY A 193 18.40 -23.16 17.74
C GLY A 193 17.00 -22.60 18.01
N LEU A 194 16.79 -21.28 18.18
CA LEU A 194 15.45 -20.69 18.43
C LEU A 194 15.20 -19.45 17.55
N SER A 195 15.12 -19.65 16.24
CA SER A 195 14.77 -18.62 15.24
C SER A 195 13.26 -18.58 14.91
N THR A 196 12.39 -18.90 15.87
CA THR A 196 10.94 -19.00 15.64
C THR A 196 10.18 -17.70 15.81
N HIS A 197 10.77 -16.71 16.48
CA HIS A 197 10.08 -15.46 16.82
C HIS A 197 10.34 -14.38 15.77
N GLY A 198 9.31 -13.69 15.27
CA GLY A 198 9.46 -12.56 14.34
C GLY A 198 8.23 -12.30 13.48
N TYR A 199 8.19 -11.12 12.85
CA TYR A 199 7.13 -10.72 11.95
C TYR A 199 7.44 -11.13 10.52
N PHE A 200 6.45 -11.61 9.76
CA PHE A 200 6.63 -11.92 8.34
C PHE A 200 5.33 -11.76 7.57
N PHE A 201 5.44 -11.51 6.27
CA PHE A 201 4.29 -11.52 5.36
C PHE A 201 4.06 -12.90 4.79
N GLN A 202 2.81 -13.29 4.65
CA GLN A 202 2.43 -14.52 3.98
C GLN A 202 1.19 -14.30 3.11
N TYR A 203 1.22 -14.87 1.92
CA TYR A 203 0.10 -14.88 0.99
C TYR A 203 0.02 -16.21 0.26
N THR A 204 -1.19 -16.56 -0.18
CA THR A 204 -1.43 -17.80 -0.93
C THR A 204 -1.97 -17.45 -2.30
N ILE A 205 -1.32 -17.97 -3.34
CA ILE A 205 -1.73 -17.79 -4.73
C ILE A 205 -1.41 -19.07 -5.52
N PHE A 206 -2.32 -19.47 -6.41
CA PHE A 206 -2.23 -20.75 -7.15
C PHE A 206 -1.98 -21.97 -6.24
N GLU A 207 -2.62 -21.99 -5.07
CA GLU A 207 -2.44 -23.04 -4.03
C GLU A 207 -1.03 -23.09 -3.41
N SER A 208 -0.10 -22.23 -3.85
CA SER A 208 1.21 -22.03 -3.24
C SER A 208 1.16 -20.97 -2.15
N THR A 209 1.67 -21.32 -0.97
CA THR A 209 1.81 -20.37 0.14
C THR A 209 3.24 -19.84 0.17
N ILE A 210 3.37 -18.53 -0.02
CA ILE A 210 4.67 -17.84 0.01
C ILE A 210 4.79 -17.11 1.34
N THR A 211 5.91 -17.34 2.02
CA THR A 211 6.29 -16.66 3.26
C THR A 211 7.52 -15.80 3.03
N SER A 212 7.45 -14.53 3.41
CA SER A 212 8.56 -13.59 3.30
C SER A 212 9.59 -13.79 4.42
N THR A 213 10.80 -13.25 4.27
CA THR A 213 11.78 -13.17 5.37
C THR A 213 11.22 -12.48 6.60
N ARG A 214 11.64 -12.98 7.76
CA ARG A 214 11.25 -12.42 9.05
C ARG A 214 11.97 -11.10 9.31
N PHE A 215 11.25 -10.15 9.88
CA PHE A 215 11.75 -8.89 10.40
C PHE A 215 11.22 -8.68 11.82
N TYR A 216 11.88 -7.83 12.60
CA TYR A 216 11.65 -7.72 14.05
C TYR A 216 11.15 -6.34 14.49
N ASP A 217 11.32 -5.33 13.64
CA ASP A 217 10.95 -3.94 13.89
C ASP A 217 9.70 -3.57 13.09
N LEU A 218 8.61 -3.21 13.75
CA LEU A 218 7.35 -2.76 13.12
C LEU A 218 7.28 -1.23 12.93
N THR A 219 8.12 -0.49 13.64
CA THR A 219 8.24 0.97 13.50
C THR A 219 9.04 1.31 12.26
N HIS A 220 10.18 0.64 12.06
CA HIS A 220 11.09 0.85 10.93
C HIS A 220 11.45 -0.48 10.26
N PRO A 221 10.47 -1.14 9.61
CA PRO A 221 10.67 -2.48 9.11
C PRO A 221 11.74 -2.52 8.01
N ASN A 222 12.81 -3.26 8.28
CA ASN A 222 13.89 -3.49 7.32
C ASN A 222 13.54 -4.68 6.41
N ILE A 223 12.45 -4.54 5.65
CA ILE A 223 11.98 -5.58 4.73
C ILE A 223 12.88 -5.60 3.51
N ILE A 224 13.42 -6.76 3.19
CA ILE A 224 14.18 -6.99 1.97
C ILE A 224 13.17 -7.27 0.85
N PRO A 225 13.24 -6.57 -0.30
CA PRO A 225 12.35 -6.87 -1.41
C PRO A 225 12.53 -8.30 -1.90
N GLU A 226 11.45 -9.08 -1.84
CA GLU A 226 11.43 -10.49 -2.22
C GLU A 226 10.44 -10.71 -3.33
N THR A 227 10.87 -11.38 -4.40
CA THR A 227 10.05 -11.65 -5.58
C THR A 227 9.73 -13.14 -5.66
N ALA A 228 8.45 -13.47 -5.72
CA ALA A 228 7.98 -14.81 -6.07
C ALA A 228 7.47 -14.79 -7.51
N THR A 229 8.01 -15.68 -8.35
CA THR A 229 7.67 -15.77 -9.78
C THR A 229 6.98 -17.10 -10.08
N PHE A 230 5.87 -17.04 -10.80
CA PHE A 230 5.06 -18.17 -11.21
C PHE A 230 5.07 -18.28 -12.74
N ARG A 231 5.38 -19.47 -13.25
CA ARG A 231 5.28 -19.78 -14.68
C ARG A 231 3.90 -20.37 -14.94
N ILE A 232 3.14 -19.76 -15.84
CA ILE A 232 1.74 -20.09 -16.07
C ILE A 232 1.52 -20.31 -17.57
N LEU A 233 1.14 -21.52 -17.95
CA LEU A 233 0.67 -21.86 -19.28
C LEU A 233 -0.82 -21.51 -19.40
N SER A 234 -1.16 -20.56 -20.26
CA SER A 234 -2.53 -20.10 -20.44
C SER A 234 -2.73 -19.40 -21.78
N SER A 235 -3.97 -19.07 -22.14
CA SER A 235 -4.25 -18.08 -23.18
C SER A 235 -4.36 -16.69 -22.54
N LEU A 236 -4.15 -15.61 -23.33
CA LEU A 236 -4.35 -14.24 -22.85
C LEU A 236 -5.78 -14.04 -22.32
N LYS A 237 -6.77 -14.60 -23.02
CA LYS A 237 -8.18 -14.49 -22.64
C LYS A 237 -8.44 -15.18 -21.30
N ASP A 238 -7.96 -16.42 -21.15
CA ASP A 238 -8.16 -17.18 -19.91
C ASP A 238 -7.41 -16.57 -18.73
N MET A 239 -6.20 -16.01 -18.94
CA MET A 239 -5.47 -15.28 -17.90
C MET A 239 -6.24 -14.04 -17.45
N LYS A 240 -6.81 -13.30 -18.39
CA LYS A 240 -7.58 -12.09 -18.09
C LYS A 240 -8.85 -12.44 -17.32
N ASP A 241 -9.61 -13.42 -17.80
CA ASP A 241 -10.84 -13.88 -17.15
C ASP A 241 -10.53 -14.43 -15.75
N PHE A 242 -9.41 -15.14 -15.58
CA PHE A 242 -8.94 -15.62 -14.29
C PHE A 242 -8.62 -14.48 -13.31
N LEU A 243 -7.81 -13.49 -13.73
CA LEU A 243 -7.45 -12.36 -12.87
C LEU A 243 -8.64 -11.44 -12.55
N GLU A 244 -9.60 -11.33 -13.47
CA GLU A 244 -10.87 -10.62 -13.22
C GLU A 244 -11.76 -11.35 -12.19
N LYS A 245 -11.78 -12.69 -12.24
CA LYS A 245 -12.52 -13.53 -11.29
C LYS A 245 -11.91 -13.45 -9.88
N GLU A 246 -10.59 -13.54 -9.77
CA GLU A 246 -9.93 -13.58 -8.46
C GLU A 246 -9.88 -12.21 -7.79
N SER A 247 -9.85 -11.13 -8.58
CA SER A 247 -10.10 -9.73 -8.20
C SER A 247 -9.13 -9.09 -7.19
N SER A 248 -8.67 -9.80 -6.16
CA SER A 248 -7.72 -9.34 -5.14
C SER A 248 -6.92 -10.49 -4.52
N LEU A 249 -5.64 -10.24 -4.24
CA LEU A 249 -4.76 -11.10 -3.46
C LEU A 249 -4.73 -10.64 -2.00
N VAL A 250 -4.95 -11.55 -1.04
CA VAL A 250 -4.86 -11.23 0.39
C VAL A 250 -3.43 -11.49 0.88
N VAL A 251 -2.79 -10.46 1.44
CA VAL A 251 -1.47 -10.57 2.08
C VAL A 251 -1.63 -10.37 3.58
N ASN A 252 -1.24 -11.36 4.36
CA ASN A 252 -1.34 -11.36 5.82
C ASN A 252 0.01 -11.01 6.45
N LEU A 253 0.00 -10.22 7.51
CA LEU A 253 1.13 -9.98 8.40
C LEU A 253 0.98 -10.87 9.64
N TYR A 254 1.96 -11.73 9.86
CA TYR A 254 2.04 -12.63 11.00
C TYR A 254 3.03 -12.11 12.03
N HIS A 255 2.76 -12.43 13.29
CA HIS A 255 3.73 -12.55 14.37
C HIS A 255 3.68 -14.00 14.82
N ASP A 256 4.74 -14.72 14.53
CA ASP A 256 4.84 -16.16 14.77
C ASP A 256 3.66 -16.89 14.12
N ASP A 257 2.70 -17.37 14.90
CA ASP A 257 1.54 -18.11 14.42
C ASP A 257 0.23 -17.28 14.40
N GLN A 258 0.31 -15.99 14.75
CA GLN A 258 -0.86 -15.11 14.84
C GLN A 258 -0.87 -14.06 13.75
N ILE A 259 -2.01 -13.92 13.08
CA ILE A 259 -2.24 -12.81 12.14
C ILE A 259 -2.47 -11.54 12.95
N ILE A 260 -1.73 -10.49 12.65
CA ILE A 260 -1.89 -9.18 13.27
C ILE A 260 -2.67 -8.23 12.35
N GLY A 261 -2.48 -8.39 11.03
CA GLY A 261 -3.19 -7.61 10.04
C GLY A 261 -3.18 -8.26 8.68
N PHE A 262 -4.02 -7.74 7.79
CA PHE A 262 -4.14 -8.23 6.42
C PHE A 262 -4.37 -7.07 5.45
N SER A 263 -4.00 -7.26 4.19
CA SER A 263 -4.20 -6.29 3.12
C SER A 263 -4.77 -6.96 1.89
N ASP A 264 -5.84 -6.39 1.35
CA ASP A 264 -6.41 -6.80 0.07
C ASP A 264 -5.71 -6.05 -1.07
N ILE A 265 -5.03 -6.78 -1.96
CA ILE A 265 -4.26 -6.24 -3.08
C ILE A 265 -5.04 -6.44 -4.37
N PRO A 266 -5.66 -5.39 -4.96
CA PRO A 266 -6.43 -5.56 -6.18
C PRO A 266 -5.56 -5.99 -7.37
N LEU A 267 -5.91 -7.12 -7.99
CA LEU A 267 -5.23 -7.66 -9.18
C LEU A 267 -5.72 -7.00 -10.48
N LYS A 268 -6.79 -6.19 -10.40
CA LYS A 268 -7.34 -5.46 -11.54
C LYS A 268 -6.31 -4.49 -12.12
N GLY A 269 -6.25 -4.47 -13.45
CA GLY A 269 -5.36 -3.60 -14.20
C GLY A 269 -3.94 -4.14 -14.34
N LEU A 270 -3.74 -5.46 -14.33
CA LEU A 270 -2.51 -6.12 -14.79
C LEU A 270 -2.44 -6.27 -16.33
N PHE A 271 -3.52 -5.91 -17.03
CA PHE A 271 -3.56 -5.79 -18.48
C PHE A 271 -3.78 -4.34 -18.88
N ASP A 272 -3.17 -3.92 -19.98
CA ASP A 272 -3.46 -2.63 -20.59
C ASP A 272 -4.84 -2.65 -21.26
N LEU A 273 -5.63 -1.60 -21.01
CA LEU A 273 -6.97 -1.45 -21.58
C LEU A 273 -6.94 -1.17 -23.08
N LYS A 274 -5.83 -0.62 -23.60
CA LYS A 274 -5.70 -0.26 -25.02
C LYS A 274 -5.15 -1.39 -25.86
N THR A 275 -4.06 -2.01 -25.41
CA THR A 275 -3.37 -3.07 -26.17
C THR A 275 -3.84 -4.48 -25.78
N GLY A 276 -4.42 -4.65 -24.60
CA GLY A 276 -4.75 -5.97 -24.05
C GLY A 276 -3.51 -6.74 -23.54
N GLU A 277 -2.32 -6.15 -23.65
CA GLU A 277 -1.06 -6.80 -23.26
C GLU A 277 -0.86 -6.80 -21.74
N PRO A 278 -0.14 -7.80 -21.20
CA PRO A 278 0.31 -7.81 -19.81
C PRO A 278 1.16 -6.59 -19.44
N ARG A 279 1.03 -6.10 -18.21
CA ARG A 279 1.84 -5.00 -17.68
C ARG A 279 2.23 -5.20 -16.23
N SER A 280 3.18 -4.38 -15.78
CA SER A 280 3.54 -4.26 -14.37
C SER A 280 2.65 -3.26 -13.64
N LEU A 281 2.49 -3.46 -12.33
CA LEU A 281 1.61 -2.71 -11.47
C LEU A 281 2.24 -2.49 -10.10
N ASP A 282 2.48 -1.23 -9.77
CA ASP A 282 2.93 -0.84 -8.43
C ASP A 282 1.73 -0.42 -7.58
N ARG A 283 1.71 -0.88 -6.33
CA ARG A 283 0.59 -0.73 -5.39
C ARG A 283 1.11 -0.41 -4.00
N VAL A 284 0.51 0.59 -3.38
CA VAL A 284 0.64 0.84 -1.95
C VAL A 284 -0.75 0.70 -1.36
N CYS A 285 -0.95 -0.34 -0.56
CA CYS A 285 -2.26 -0.74 -0.04
C CYS A 285 -2.31 -0.59 1.49
N PRO A 286 -3.47 -0.23 2.06
CA PRO A 286 -3.63 -0.17 3.51
C PRO A 286 -3.70 -1.58 4.12
N ILE A 287 -3.15 -1.72 5.33
CA ILE A 287 -3.28 -2.95 6.13
C ILE A 287 -4.32 -2.73 7.21
N TYR A 288 -5.28 -3.64 7.30
CA TYR A 288 -6.34 -3.66 8.29
C TYR A 288 -5.95 -4.56 9.48
N ASN A 289 -6.44 -4.25 10.67
CA ASN A 289 -6.28 -5.13 11.84
C ASN A 289 -7.14 -6.41 11.67
N THR A 290 -7.00 -7.37 12.59
CA THR A 290 -7.81 -8.61 12.58
C THR A 290 -9.31 -8.37 12.69
N LYS A 291 -9.73 -7.23 13.26
CA LYS A 291 -11.13 -6.77 13.34
C LYS A 291 -11.63 -6.11 12.04
N ARG A 292 -10.79 -6.01 11.01
CA ARG A 292 -11.05 -5.32 9.72
C ARG A 292 -11.19 -3.80 9.83
N GLU A 293 -10.72 -3.23 10.92
CA GLU A 293 -10.63 -1.78 11.10
C GLU A 293 -9.31 -1.30 10.53
N LEU A 294 -9.32 -0.09 9.98
CA LEU A 294 -8.12 0.57 9.53
C LEU A 294 -7.50 1.31 10.71
N PRO A 295 -6.36 0.86 11.26
CA PRO A 295 -5.76 1.55 12.41
C PRO A 295 -5.22 2.89 11.95
N VAL A 296 -5.70 3.97 12.58
CA VAL A 296 -5.34 5.35 12.24
C VAL A 296 -4.65 5.99 13.42
N SER A 297 -3.46 6.56 13.22
CA SER A 297 -2.76 7.33 14.23
C SER A 297 -3.41 8.71 14.45
N ALA A 298 -3.06 9.39 15.55
CA ALA A 298 -3.51 10.76 15.81
C ALA A 298 -3.13 11.76 14.69
N ASP A 299 -2.11 11.43 13.90
CA ASP A 299 -1.65 12.21 12.76
C ASP A 299 -2.23 11.71 11.42
N VAL A 300 -3.34 10.96 11.46
CA VAL A 300 -4.05 10.44 10.28
C VAL A 300 -3.17 9.50 9.43
N GLN A 301 -2.18 8.85 10.05
CA GLN A 301 -1.37 7.85 9.38
C GLN A 301 -2.00 6.47 9.54
N ILE A 302 -1.82 5.62 8.53
CA ILE A 302 -2.33 4.25 8.51
C ILE A 302 -1.21 3.27 8.16
N ALA A 303 -1.36 2.02 8.60
CA ALA A 303 -0.47 0.93 8.23
C ALA A 303 -0.59 0.64 6.72
N ARG A 304 0.54 0.47 6.03
CA ARG A 304 0.58 0.24 4.58
C ARG A 304 1.60 -0.82 4.18
N ILE A 305 1.34 -1.48 3.06
CA ILE A 305 2.26 -2.40 2.38
C ILE A 305 2.45 -1.95 0.92
N GLY A 306 3.71 -1.90 0.48
CA GLY A 306 4.08 -1.62 -0.90
C GLY A 306 4.40 -2.91 -1.65
N LEU A 307 3.74 -3.16 -2.78
CA LEU A 307 3.97 -4.31 -3.64
C LEU A 307 4.15 -3.91 -5.10
N TYR A 308 4.95 -4.68 -5.80
CA TYR A 308 5.15 -4.59 -7.24
C TYR A 308 4.76 -5.92 -7.89
N LEU A 309 3.73 -5.88 -8.72
CA LEU A 309 3.20 -7.03 -9.45
C LEU A 309 3.65 -6.92 -10.91
N THR A 310 4.08 -8.01 -11.51
CA THR A 310 4.47 -8.04 -12.93
C THR A 310 3.80 -9.21 -13.62
N LEU A 311 3.23 -8.96 -14.80
CA LEU A 311 2.78 -10.01 -15.70
C LEU A 311 3.49 -9.79 -17.05
N LYS A 312 4.20 -10.80 -17.52
CA LYS A 312 4.93 -10.76 -18.80
C LYS A 312 4.69 -12.05 -19.59
N ARG A 313 4.79 -11.98 -20.91
CA ARG A 313 4.84 -13.16 -21.79
C ARG A 313 6.30 -13.64 -21.92
N GLU A 314 6.51 -14.94 -21.82
CA GLU A 314 7.80 -15.58 -22.07
C GLU A 314 7.93 -15.83 -23.59
N ASN A 315 8.75 -15.06 -24.29
CA ASN A 315 8.93 -15.21 -25.73
C ASN A 315 9.92 -16.34 -26.04
N THR A 316 9.47 -17.36 -26.79
CA THR A 316 10.24 -18.51 -27.29
C THR A 316 11.23 -18.17 -28.42
N GLU A 317 12.11 -17.17 -28.24
CA GLU A 317 13.16 -16.84 -29.23
C GLU A 317 14.61 -16.88 -28.70
N THR A 318 14.86 -17.32 -27.47
CA THR A 318 16.23 -17.41 -26.93
C THR A 318 16.59 -18.81 -26.43
N LEU A 319 16.62 -19.80 -27.31
CA LEU A 319 17.26 -21.09 -27.04
C LEU A 319 18.06 -21.58 -28.24
N VAL A 320 19.21 -20.94 -28.49
CA VAL A 320 20.40 -21.63 -28.97
C VAL A 320 21.57 -21.09 -28.14
N ASP A 321 22.31 -22.01 -27.51
CA ASP A 321 23.51 -21.84 -26.70
C ASP A 321 23.35 -21.44 -25.21
N SER A 322 23.02 -22.42 -24.36
CA SER A 322 23.73 -22.62 -23.08
C SER A 322 23.53 -24.05 -22.55
N GLU A 323 24.64 -24.69 -22.19
CA GLU A 323 24.73 -26.01 -21.53
C GLU A 323 24.09 -26.03 -20.12
N PRO A 324 23.77 -27.21 -19.57
CA PRO A 324 22.80 -27.37 -18.50
C PRO A 324 23.36 -27.01 -17.12
N LEU A 325 22.64 -26.19 -16.36
CA LEU A 325 22.88 -25.96 -14.94
C LEU A 325 21.83 -26.67 -14.09
N THR A 326 22.35 -27.27 -13.03
CA THR A 326 21.77 -28.20 -12.07
C THR A 326 20.57 -27.67 -11.28
N SER A 327 19.69 -28.60 -10.93
CA SER A 327 18.41 -28.47 -10.22
C SER A 327 18.49 -27.89 -8.80
N SER A 328 17.59 -26.95 -8.49
CA SER A 328 17.10 -26.63 -7.14
C SER A 328 15.70 -25.97 -7.21
N PRO A 329 14.83 -26.11 -6.19
CA PRO A 329 13.39 -25.77 -6.27
C PRO A 329 13.14 -24.27 -6.04
N ILE A 330 12.03 -23.73 -6.58
CA ILE A 330 11.48 -22.36 -6.38
C ILE A 330 12.57 -21.30 -6.10
N THR A 331 13.07 -20.67 -7.15
CA THR A 331 14.12 -19.66 -7.01
C THR A 331 13.54 -18.35 -6.46
N ILE A 332 13.76 -18.10 -5.16
CA ILE A 332 13.66 -16.76 -4.56
C ILE A 332 14.94 -16.01 -4.97
N GLU A 333 14.89 -15.33 -6.12
CA GLU A 333 16.04 -14.53 -6.57
C GLU A 333 16.13 -13.19 -5.84
N ARG A 334 17.28 -12.94 -5.21
CA ARG A 334 17.68 -11.65 -4.66
C ARG A 334 18.14 -10.78 -5.83
N SER A 335 17.29 -9.83 -6.23
CA SER A 335 17.39 -9.15 -7.52
C SER A 335 18.71 -8.41 -7.79
N GLN A 336 19.37 -8.76 -8.91
CA GLN A 336 20.05 -7.81 -9.81
C GLN A 336 19.30 -7.81 -11.15
N SER A 337 18.91 -6.63 -11.62
CA SER A 337 18.05 -6.44 -12.80
C SER A 337 18.85 -6.48 -14.12
N THR A 338 18.52 -7.40 -15.02
CA THR A 338 18.86 -7.30 -16.45
C THR A 338 17.69 -7.79 -17.29
N LEU A 339 17.31 -7.07 -18.36
CA LEU A 339 16.48 -7.60 -19.44
C LEU A 339 16.70 -6.81 -20.74
N SER A 340 16.71 -7.58 -21.82
CA SER A 340 17.07 -7.25 -23.20
C SER A 340 15.88 -6.68 -23.98
N GLU A 341 16.15 -5.78 -24.94
CA GLU A 341 15.16 -5.17 -25.84
C GLU A 341 15.10 -5.90 -27.19
N ASN A 342 13.89 -5.99 -27.77
CA ASN A 342 13.69 -6.05 -29.22
C ASN A 342 12.72 -4.94 -29.67
N VAL A 343 12.94 -4.54 -30.93
CA VAL A 343 12.64 -3.25 -31.55
C VAL A 343 11.21 -3.24 -32.13
N ASP A 344 10.37 -2.34 -31.62
CA ASP A 344 9.39 -1.51 -32.39
C ASP A 344 8.24 -1.04 -31.49
N GLN A 345 8.26 0.24 -31.07
CA GLN A 345 7.08 1.08 -30.76
C GLN A 345 7.54 2.43 -30.18
N ALA A 346 7.66 3.43 -31.04
CA ALA A 346 8.16 4.77 -30.71
C ALA A 346 7.10 5.75 -30.16
N LEU A 347 5.87 5.32 -29.86
CA LEU A 347 4.81 6.21 -29.35
C LEU A 347 4.31 5.90 -27.93
N THR A 348 4.81 4.83 -27.30
CA THR A 348 4.44 4.41 -25.93
C THR A 348 5.56 4.59 -24.91
N ARG A 349 6.72 5.15 -25.34
CA ARG A 349 7.96 5.21 -24.55
C ARG A 349 7.92 6.18 -23.36
N GLU A 350 7.26 7.33 -23.48
CA GLU A 350 7.32 8.40 -22.45
C GLU A 350 6.64 8.06 -21.11
N GLN A 351 5.87 6.97 -20.99
CA GLN A 351 5.16 6.64 -19.74
C GLN A 351 5.70 5.42 -18.98
N ASN A 352 6.60 4.63 -19.59
CA ASN A 352 7.12 3.40 -19.02
C ASN A 352 8.65 3.35 -18.94
N SER A 353 9.34 4.43 -19.25
CA SER A 353 10.79 4.49 -19.12
C SER A 353 11.20 4.64 -17.66
N GLU A 354 12.17 3.83 -17.26
CA GLU A 354 12.79 3.94 -15.95
C GLU A 354 13.80 5.10 -15.97
N HIS A 355 13.63 6.01 -15.03
CA HIS A 355 14.52 7.15 -14.84
C HIS A 355 15.47 6.86 -13.69
N LYS A 356 16.68 7.42 -13.76
CA LYS A 356 17.59 7.43 -12.61
C LYS A 356 17.34 8.71 -11.82
N TYR A 357 16.88 8.55 -10.59
CA TYR A 357 16.67 9.65 -9.64
C TYR A 357 17.77 9.65 -8.58
N SER A 358 18.31 10.83 -8.26
CA SER A 358 19.09 11.06 -7.06
C SER A 358 18.27 11.93 -6.09
N ILE A 359 17.94 11.38 -4.93
CA ILE A 359 17.11 12.02 -3.92
C ILE A 359 17.99 12.40 -2.75
N LEU A 360 18.09 13.69 -2.47
CA LEU A 360 18.83 14.25 -1.35
C LEU A 360 17.85 14.78 -0.30
N ILE A 361 17.86 14.20 0.89
CA ILE A 361 17.11 14.67 2.06
C ILE A 361 18.09 15.36 2.99
N VAL A 362 17.84 16.61 3.35
CA VAL A 362 18.67 17.41 4.25
C VAL A 362 17.82 17.90 5.40
N LEU A 363 18.11 17.42 6.61
CA LEU A 363 17.61 18.04 7.83
C LEU A 363 18.52 19.25 8.14
N GLU A 364 18.01 20.47 7.97
CA GLU A 364 18.82 21.69 8.03
C GLU A 364 18.97 22.19 9.46
N SER A 365 17.85 22.36 10.17
CA SER A 365 17.85 22.94 11.50
C SER A 365 16.65 22.49 12.32
N ILE A 366 16.76 22.59 13.64
CA ILE A 366 15.70 22.28 14.59
C ILE A 366 15.51 23.42 15.59
N LYS A 367 14.26 23.77 15.83
CA LYS A 367 13.85 24.79 16.80
C LYS A 367 12.85 24.20 17.78
N LEU A 368 13.21 24.14 19.07
CA LEU A 368 12.36 23.58 20.12
C LEU A 368 11.77 24.67 21.04
N ASN A 369 10.60 24.41 21.61
CA ASN A 369 9.90 25.32 22.51
C ASN A 369 10.41 25.26 23.96
N LYS A 370 11.31 24.33 24.27
CA LYS A 370 11.90 24.10 25.60
C LYS A 370 13.39 23.80 25.48
N ASP A 371 14.12 24.10 26.55
CA ASP A 371 15.53 23.72 26.66
C ASP A 371 15.65 22.21 26.83
N ILE A 372 16.29 21.55 25.88
CA ILE A 372 16.51 20.10 25.91
C ILE A 372 17.96 19.82 25.50
N LYS A 373 18.60 18.88 26.20
CA LYS A 373 20.00 18.52 26.00
C LYS A 373 20.13 17.14 25.38
N ASN A 374 21.23 16.90 24.69
CA ASN A 374 21.60 15.63 24.08
C ASN A 374 20.52 15.06 23.16
N ILE A 375 20.15 15.82 22.13
CA ILE A 375 19.09 15.44 21.20
C ILE A 375 19.68 14.82 19.94
N PHE A 376 19.07 13.76 19.44
CA PHE A 376 19.36 13.23 18.12
C PHE A 376 18.05 12.92 17.39
N ILE A 377 18.12 12.86 16.07
CA ILE A 377 16.95 12.64 15.22
C ILE A 377 17.16 11.35 14.45
N ILE A 378 16.21 10.43 14.56
CA ILE A 378 16.14 9.24 13.72
C ILE A 378 15.10 9.50 12.64
N TYR A 379 15.47 9.34 11.37
CA TYR A 379 14.51 9.41 10.27
C TYR A 379 14.48 8.13 9.45
N SER A 380 13.29 7.83 8.94
CA SER A 380 13.03 6.63 8.15
C SER A 380 12.04 6.90 7.03
N TYR A 381 12.26 6.22 5.91
CA TYR A 381 11.43 6.22 4.73
C TYR A 381 11.49 4.83 4.08
N PRO A 382 10.63 3.89 4.53
CA PRO A 382 10.68 2.50 4.08
C PRO A 382 10.55 2.33 2.57
N ALA A 383 9.80 3.21 1.89
CA ALA A 383 9.55 3.10 0.45
C ALA A 383 10.81 3.26 -0.44
N LEU A 384 11.88 3.88 0.07
CA LEU A 384 13.20 3.93 -0.58
C LEU A 384 14.26 3.14 0.18
N GLY A 385 13.87 2.31 1.16
CA GLY A 385 14.79 1.55 1.99
C GLY A 385 15.57 2.37 3.02
N ILE A 386 15.13 3.58 3.35
CA ILE A 386 15.73 4.35 4.45
C ILE A 386 15.18 3.81 5.77
N SER A 387 16.00 3.09 6.52
CA SER A 387 15.65 2.66 7.88
C SER A 387 16.67 3.22 8.89
N ASN A 388 16.14 3.74 10.00
CA ASN A 388 16.88 4.09 11.22
C ASN A 388 18.15 4.94 11.02
N LYS A 389 18.09 5.98 10.17
CA LYS A 389 19.22 6.89 10.00
C LYS A 389 19.20 7.94 11.11
N SER A 390 20.24 7.93 11.95
CA SER A 390 20.39 8.89 13.06
C SER A 390 21.30 10.06 12.69
N THR A 391 20.92 11.26 13.12
CA THR A 391 21.82 12.43 13.14
C THR A 391 22.82 12.34 14.28
N GLN A 392 23.82 13.23 14.29
CA GLN A 392 24.70 13.39 15.43
C GLN A 392 23.93 13.97 16.64
N VAL A 393 24.35 13.58 17.84
CA VAL A 393 23.79 14.12 19.10
C VAL A 393 24.16 15.60 19.24
N ILE A 394 23.14 16.44 19.38
CA ILE A 394 23.23 17.86 19.67
C ILE A 394 23.25 18.04 21.20
N PRO A 395 24.34 18.60 21.78
CA PRO A 395 24.49 18.63 23.23
C PRO A 395 23.52 19.59 23.92
N ASN A 396 23.20 20.75 23.34
CA ASN A 396 22.29 21.73 23.93
C ASN A 396 21.42 22.38 22.86
N VAL A 397 20.10 22.30 23.02
CA VAL A 397 19.12 23.07 22.25
C VAL A 397 18.39 23.99 23.23
N GLU A 398 18.57 25.30 23.07
CA GLU A 398 17.86 26.31 23.87
C GLU A 398 16.48 26.61 23.27
N ALA A 399 15.53 27.00 24.13
CA ALA A 399 14.17 27.30 23.77
C ALA A 399 14.10 28.47 22.78
N GLY A 400 13.50 28.22 21.61
CA GLY A 400 13.28 29.20 20.56
C GLY A 400 14.52 29.51 19.70
N LEU A 401 15.68 28.92 19.98
CA LEU A 401 16.85 29.00 19.09
C LEU A 401 16.77 27.95 17.99
N ASP A 402 17.19 28.36 16.80
CA ASP A 402 17.30 27.49 15.64
C ASP A 402 18.71 26.90 15.60
N VAL A 403 18.82 25.58 15.76
CA VAL A 403 20.08 24.86 15.85
C VAL A 403 20.31 24.05 14.59
N ILE A 404 21.41 24.31 13.90
CA ILE A 404 21.77 23.61 12.65
C ILE A 404 22.10 22.15 12.98
N LEU A 405 21.52 21.24 12.21
CA LEU A 405 21.74 19.81 12.33
C LEU A 405 23.02 19.42 11.58
N VAL A 406 23.93 18.72 12.26
CA VAL A 406 25.14 18.17 11.66
C VAL A 406 24.88 16.71 11.28
N ASN A 407 25.23 16.34 10.04
CA ASN A 407 24.99 15.01 9.45
C ASN A 407 23.50 14.65 9.27
N GLY A 408 22.64 15.62 8.98
CA GLY A 408 21.24 15.43 8.60
C GLY A 408 21.01 15.11 7.11
N THR A 409 22.08 14.90 6.34
CA THR A 409 22.04 14.75 4.88
C THR A 409 22.08 13.28 4.47
N ASN A 410 21.18 12.88 3.57
CA ASN A 410 21.14 11.55 2.97
C ASN A 410 20.87 11.65 1.48
N ALA A 411 21.75 11.03 0.68
CA ALA A 411 21.61 10.95 -0.77
C ALA A 411 21.32 9.50 -1.16
N ILE A 412 20.29 9.30 -1.97
CA ILE A 412 19.83 7.98 -2.40
C ILE A 412 19.61 8.00 -3.90
N ASP A 413 20.30 7.09 -4.58
CA ASP A 413 20.08 6.85 -5.99
C ASP A 413 19.07 5.71 -6.16
N VAL A 414 17.97 5.99 -6.85
CA VAL A 414 16.95 5.00 -7.19
C VAL A 414 16.68 4.99 -8.68
N THR A 415 16.37 3.82 -9.21
CA THR A 415 15.92 3.66 -10.60
C THR A 415 14.49 3.15 -10.59
N MET A 416 13.56 3.97 -11.07
CA MET A 416 12.14 3.63 -11.13
C MET A 416 11.41 4.53 -12.12
N THR A 417 10.15 4.23 -12.42
CA THR A 417 9.31 5.11 -13.24
C THR A 417 8.85 6.32 -12.43
N GLN A 418 8.64 7.46 -13.09
CA GLN A 418 8.14 8.69 -12.44
C GLN A 418 6.83 8.46 -11.69
N GLN A 419 5.93 7.65 -12.26
CA GLN A 419 4.65 7.32 -11.64
C GLN A 419 4.81 6.51 -10.34
N ARG A 420 5.80 5.61 -10.29
CA ARG A 420 6.11 4.81 -9.10
C ARG A 420 6.68 5.70 -7.99
N LEU A 421 7.64 6.55 -8.32
CA LEU A 421 8.21 7.50 -7.36
C LEU A 421 7.15 8.42 -6.77
N LYS A 422 6.29 8.99 -7.63
CA LYS A 422 5.19 9.85 -7.19
C LYS A 422 4.24 9.13 -6.23
N ARG A 423 3.84 7.89 -6.54
CA ARG A 423 2.98 7.10 -5.65
C ARG A 423 3.61 6.85 -4.29
N TYR A 424 4.92 6.61 -4.22
CA TYR A 424 5.60 6.43 -2.93
C TYR A 424 5.55 7.70 -2.11
N PHE A 425 5.84 8.86 -2.73
CA PHE A 425 5.87 10.17 -2.08
C PHE A 425 4.48 10.65 -1.61
N GLU A 426 3.42 10.26 -2.32
CA GLU A 426 2.03 10.52 -1.93
C GLU A 426 1.55 9.60 -0.80
N ALA A 427 1.93 8.31 -0.85
CA ALA A 427 1.36 7.29 0.03
C ALA A 427 2.07 7.18 1.39
N VAL A 428 3.38 7.46 1.45
CA VAL A 428 4.20 7.29 2.65
C VAL A 428 4.84 8.63 3.02
N PRO A 429 4.65 9.15 4.24
CA PRO A 429 5.38 10.31 4.71
C PRO A 429 6.77 9.91 5.23
N LEU A 430 7.73 10.83 5.15
CA LEU A 430 8.99 10.75 5.89
C LEU A 430 8.71 10.91 7.38
N LEU A 431 9.10 9.90 8.16
CA LEU A 431 8.96 9.88 9.61
C LEU A 431 10.28 10.33 10.24
N MET A 432 10.22 11.34 11.11
CA MET A 432 11.36 11.85 11.86
C MET A 432 11.03 11.82 13.35
N GLU A 433 11.81 11.06 14.11
CA GLU A 433 11.67 10.91 15.55
C GLU A 433 12.78 11.66 16.26
N ILE A 434 12.39 12.52 17.21
CA ILE A 434 13.31 13.33 17.99
C ILE A 434 13.49 12.65 19.34
N TRP A 435 14.73 12.23 19.62
CA TRP A 435 15.11 11.46 20.80
C TRP A 435 16.04 12.27 21.70
N GLN A 436 15.86 12.10 23.01
CA GLN A 436 16.74 12.63 24.04
C GLN A 436 17.60 11.49 24.60
N ASN A 437 18.92 11.66 24.56
CA ASN A 437 19.83 10.78 25.27
C ASN A 437 19.90 11.19 26.75
N ASN A 438 19.17 10.44 27.57
CA ASN A 438 19.20 10.49 29.03
C ASN A 438 19.73 9.14 29.53
N GLU A 439 21.05 9.00 29.75
CA GLU A 439 21.60 7.77 30.33
C GLU A 439 20.82 7.40 31.62
N PRO A 440 20.25 6.18 31.76
CA PRO A 440 20.53 4.96 31.00
C PRO A 440 19.55 4.59 29.86
N LYS A 441 18.53 5.40 29.54
CA LYS A 441 17.55 5.07 28.51
C LYS A 441 17.08 6.31 27.74
N ASP A 442 17.15 6.23 26.42
CA ASP A 442 16.71 7.31 25.54
C ASP A 442 15.20 7.54 25.64
N VAL A 443 14.80 8.82 25.62
CA VAL A 443 13.41 9.26 25.75
C VAL A 443 12.98 9.95 24.47
N GLN A 444 11.92 9.46 23.84
CA GLN A 444 11.34 10.11 22.68
C GLN A 444 10.64 11.42 23.09
N ILE A 445 11.05 12.54 22.50
CA ILE A 445 10.52 13.88 22.78
C ILE A 445 9.31 14.16 21.90
N GLY A 446 9.41 13.79 20.62
CA GLY A 446 8.39 14.11 19.64
C GLY A 446 8.63 13.44 18.29
N VAL A 447 7.64 13.58 17.42
CA VAL A 447 7.62 13.06 16.06
C VAL A 447 7.25 14.20 15.11
N ALA A 448 7.93 14.24 13.96
CA ALA A 448 7.62 15.12 12.84
C ALA A 448 7.45 14.28 11.57
N THR A 449 6.47 14.65 10.74
CA THR A 449 6.07 13.86 9.57
C THR A 449 5.98 14.77 8.35
N LEU A 450 6.64 14.40 7.25
CA LEU A 450 6.71 15.21 6.05
C LEU A 450 6.25 14.43 4.81
N ARG A 451 5.31 14.98 4.04
CA ARG A 451 4.91 14.41 2.75
C ARG A 451 5.90 14.85 1.68
N LEU A 452 6.53 13.90 1.01
CA LEU A 452 7.57 14.18 0.01
C LEU A 452 6.97 14.66 -1.33
N GLU A 453 5.66 14.46 -1.56
CA GLU A 453 4.97 14.81 -2.80
C GLU A 453 5.09 16.30 -3.19
N GLU A 454 5.29 17.17 -2.20
CA GLU A 454 5.38 18.62 -2.38
C GLU A 454 6.60 19.02 -3.22
N VAL A 455 7.62 18.16 -3.35
CA VAL A 455 8.76 18.39 -4.25
C VAL A 455 8.34 18.50 -5.72
N PHE A 456 7.33 17.74 -6.14
CA PHE A 456 6.82 17.76 -7.51
C PHE A 456 6.02 19.03 -7.84
N LEU A 457 5.69 19.84 -6.83
CA LEU A 457 5.06 21.15 -7.02
C LEU A 457 6.10 22.26 -7.31
N SER A 458 7.39 21.99 -7.05
CA SER A 458 8.46 22.94 -7.32
C SER A 458 8.75 23.04 -8.82
N LEU A 459 9.19 24.22 -9.27
CA LEU A 459 9.57 24.44 -10.66
C LEU A 459 10.88 23.70 -10.95
N PRO A 460 10.91 22.83 -11.97
CA PRO A 460 12.14 22.15 -12.34
C PRO A 460 13.17 23.13 -12.90
N THR A 461 14.40 22.96 -12.46
CA THR A 461 15.58 23.67 -12.96
C THR A 461 16.54 22.67 -13.57
N ILE A 462 17.07 22.95 -14.76
CA ILE A 462 18.10 22.10 -15.35
C ILE A 462 19.43 22.48 -14.73
N ASP A 463 20.13 21.51 -14.15
CA ASP A 463 21.47 21.72 -13.63
C ASP A 463 22.49 21.66 -14.78
N GLU A 464 23.30 22.71 -14.93
CA GLU A 464 24.23 22.87 -16.07
C GLU A 464 25.39 21.87 -16.02
N GLU A 465 25.75 21.38 -14.82
CA GLU A 465 26.86 20.44 -14.62
C GLU A 465 26.44 18.98 -14.87
N SER A 466 25.28 18.58 -14.37
CA SER A 466 24.77 17.21 -14.47
C SER A 466 23.77 16.97 -15.61
N LYS A 467 23.24 18.03 -16.24
CA LYS A 467 22.12 18.01 -17.20
C LYS A 467 20.85 17.35 -16.65
N ALA A 468 20.75 17.17 -15.33
CA ALA A 468 19.59 16.60 -14.67
C ALA A 468 18.51 17.66 -14.45
N GLU A 469 17.25 17.25 -14.47
CA GLU A 469 16.13 18.07 -14.04
C GLU A 469 16.05 18.05 -12.51
N VAL A 470 16.34 19.19 -11.88
CA VAL A 470 16.42 19.34 -10.43
C VAL A 470 15.19 20.03 -9.90
N GLN A 471 14.56 19.43 -8.91
CA GLN A 471 13.44 19.98 -8.15
C GLN A 471 13.83 20.06 -6.68
N THR A 472 13.61 21.21 -6.04
CA THR A 472 13.97 21.41 -4.63
C THR A 472 12.80 21.98 -3.85
N PHE A 473 12.55 21.41 -2.69
CA PHE A 473 11.50 21.83 -1.78
C PHE A 473 12.03 21.90 -0.35
N THR A 474 11.85 23.05 0.29
CA THR A 474 12.26 23.30 1.68
C THR A 474 11.04 23.70 2.49
N THR A 475 10.86 23.09 3.67
CA THR A 475 9.72 23.36 4.53
C THR A 475 10.05 23.24 6.01
N LEU A 476 9.23 23.90 6.84
CA LEU A 476 9.26 23.79 8.30
C LEU A 476 8.16 22.84 8.76
N THR A 477 8.55 21.69 9.28
CA THR A 477 7.63 20.65 9.75
C THR A 477 7.43 20.78 11.27
N PRO A 478 6.18 20.81 11.78
CA PRO A 478 5.93 20.87 13.22
C PRO A 478 6.28 19.56 13.91
N ILE A 479 6.86 19.65 15.11
CA ILE A 479 7.19 18.53 15.97
C ILE A 479 6.08 18.35 17.00
N LYS A 480 5.48 17.16 17.05
CA LYS A 480 4.38 16.81 17.95
C LYS A 480 4.87 15.92 19.09
N SER A 481 4.39 16.14 20.31
CA SER A 481 4.75 15.32 21.47
C SER A 481 4.16 13.90 21.41
N VAL A 482 4.93 12.89 21.81
CA VAL A 482 4.45 11.50 21.92
C VAL A 482 3.78 11.26 23.29
N GLY A 483 2.63 10.57 23.32
CA GLY A 483 2.04 10.00 24.54
C GLY A 483 0.95 10.81 25.28
N LEU A 484 0.41 11.89 24.69
CA LEU A 484 -0.72 12.65 25.26
C LEU A 484 -1.93 12.59 24.33
N VAL A 485 -3.13 12.42 24.91
CA VAL A 485 -4.44 12.47 24.21
C VAL A 485 -4.63 13.76 23.41
N THR A 486 -3.93 14.82 23.81
CA THR A 486 -3.79 16.06 23.03
C THR A 486 -2.34 16.22 22.58
N SER A 487 -2.08 16.06 21.28
CA SER A 487 -0.77 16.32 20.67
C SER A 487 -0.36 17.78 20.90
N ARG A 488 0.69 18.01 21.69
CA ARG A 488 1.26 19.35 21.93
C ARG A 488 2.39 19.60 20.93
N GLU A 489 2.41 20.79 20.34
CA GLU A 489 3.52 21.25 19.51
C GLU A 489 4.76 21.56 20.36
N MET A 490 5.85 20.86 20.05
CA MET A 490 7.13 20.92 20.76
C MET A 490 8.17 21.80 20.05
N GLY A 491 7.95 22.13 18.78
CA GLY A 491 8.89 22.89 17.97
C GLY A 491 8.67 22.69 16.48
N HIS A 492 9.66 23.08 15.67
CA HIS A 492 9.69 22.89 14.23
C HIS A 492 11.06 22.35 13.78
N ILE A 493 11.08 21.59 12.71
CA ILE A 493 12.29 21.13 12.02
C ILE A 493 12.29 21.63 10.57
N SER A 494 13.39 22.25 10.14
CA SER A 494 13.61 22.63 8.74
C SER A 494 14.17 21.45 7.97
N VAL A 495 13.49 21.09 6.88
CA VAL A 495 13.86 19.97 6.02
C VAL A 495 13.83 20.44 4.57
N SER A 496 14.91 20.17 3.84
CA SER A 496 14.96 20.33 2.39
C SER A 496 15.12 19.00 1.68
N ILE A 497 14.41 18.86 0.57
CA ILE A 497 14.43 17.69 -0.31
C ILE A 497 14.81 18.19 -1.68
N ARG A 498 15.82 17.57 -2.28
CA ARG A 498 16.23 17.80 -3.66
C ARG A 498 16.08 16.50 -4.44
N LEU A 499 15.38 16.56 -5.56
CA LEU A 499 15.15 15.47 -6.49
C LEU A 499 15.84 15.81 -7.80
N ASP A 500 16.87 15.05 -8.16
CA ASP A 500 17.56 15.17 -9.44
C ASP A 500 17.11 14.02 -10.35
N ASP A 501 16.44 14.33 -11.46
CA ASP A 501 16.08 13.37 -12.50
C ASP A 501 17.13 13.41 -13.62
N HIS A 502 17.92 12.33 -13.71
CA HIS A 502 18.98 12.19 -14.72
C HIS A 502 18.45 11.67 -16.07
N GLY A 503 17.13 11.51 -16.21
CA GLY A 503 16.48 11.01 -17.41
C GLY A 503 16.56 9.50 -17.59
N GLU A 504 16.16 9.03 -18.78
CA GLU A 504 16.17 7.61 -19.14
C GLU A 504 17.59 7.04 -19.18
N LYS A 505 17.72 5.76 -18.82
CA LYS A 505 19.00 5.03 -18.86
C LYS A 505 19.63 5.12 -20.25
N GLN A 506 20.69 5.93 -20.42
CA GLN A 506 21.51 5.86 -21.62
C GLN A 506 22.22 4.50 -21.64
N LYS A 507 21.83 3.63 -22.60
CA LYS A 507 22.58 2.40 -22.89
C LYS A 507 24.02 2.78 -23.23
N THR A 508 24.95 2.49 -22.34
CA THR A 508 26.38 2.65 -22.62
C THR A 508 26.78 1.63 -23.68
N ILE A 509 26.76 2.06 -24.94
CA ILE A 509 27.38 1.31 -26.03
C ILE A 509 28.89 1.44 -25.84
N LEU A 510 29.54 0.36 -25.41
CA LEU A 510 30.99 0.23 -25.45
C LEU A 510 31.43 0.16 -26.92
N THR A 511 31.77 1.30 -27.52
CA THR A 511 32.62 1.30 -28.72
C THR A 511 34.07 1.27 -28.27
N ASN A 512 34.68 0.10 -28.44
CA ASN A 512 36.12 -0.08 -28.48
C ASN A 512 36.71 0.80 -29.59
N SER A 513 37.54 1.77 -29.20
CA SER A 513 38.57 2.31 -30.07
C SER A 513 39.85 2.49 -29.27
N ASN A 514 40.74 1.52 -29.46
CA ASN A 514 42.15 1.62 -29.14
C ASN A 514 42.83 2.60 -30.10
N SER A 515 43.50 3.62 -29.56
CA SER A 515 44.76 4.12 -30.10
C SER A 515 45.60 4.74 -28.98
N GLY A 516 46.79 4.15 -28.73
CA GLY A 516 47.87 4.81 -27.99
C GLY A 516 48.34 6.08 -28.74
N THR A 517 49.12 7.01 -28.18
CA THR A 517 50.30 6.86 -27.32
C THR A 517 50.71 8.28 -26.90
N ASN A 518 51.09 8.51 -25.63
CA ASN A 518 52.35 9.17 -25.19
C ASN A 518 52.25 9.83 -23.79
N LEU A 519 53.35 9.66 -23.06
CA LEU A 519 53.65 10.01 -21.67
C LEU A 519 54.20 11.45 -21.51
N SER A 520 54.34 11.86 -20.23
CA SER A 520 55.04 13.04 -19.63
C SER A 520 54.09 14.21 -19.35
N GLU A 521 53.95 14.84 -18.18
CA GLU A 521 54.82 15.04 -17.00
C GLU A 521 53.95 15.62 -15.84
N LEU A 522 54.29 15.34 -14.58
CA LEU A 522 53.88 16.13 -13.37
C LEU A 522 54.67 17.47 -13.34
N PRO A 523 54.35 18.54 -12.55
CA PRO A 523 53.87 18.47 -11.15
C PRO A 523 52.94 19.61 -10.60
N ASN A 524 52.39 19.35 -9.41
CA ASN A 524 52.06 20.20 -8.25
C ASN A 524 51.81 21.73 -8.38
N GLY A 525 50.68 22.17 -7.81
CA GLY A 525 50.70 23.03 -6.60
C GLY A 525 50.11 24.45 -6.66
N THR A 526 49.13 24.69 -5.78
CA THR A 526 48.92 25.91 -4.93
C THR A 526 48.04 27.06 -5.47
N SER A 527 46.84 27.15 -4.86
CA SER A 527 46.06 28.28 -4.28
C SER A 527 45.98 29.69 -4.95
N PRO A 528 44.90 30.46 -4.67
CA PRO A 528 44.34 31.49 -5.55
C PRO A 528 44.91 32.91 -5.38
N GLU A 529 44.84 33.69 -6.46
CA GLU A 529 45.18 35.12 -6.54
C GLU A 529 43.96 36.03 -6.26
N GLU A 530 44.15 37.01 -5.38
CA GLU A 530 43.39 38.26 -5.29
C GLU A 530 44.09 39.37 -6.09
N SER A 531 43.30 40.29 -6.65
CA SER A 531 43.72 41.34 -7.57
C SER A 531 43.97 42.71 -6.91
N HIS A 532 44.97 43.38 -7.49
CA HIS A 532 45.63 44.67 -7.26
C HIS A 532 44.81 45.94 -6.89
N SER A 533 45.44 46.89 -6.16
CA SER A 533 45.98 48.15 -6.77
C SER A 533 46.69 49.15 -5.82
N MET A 534 47.95 49.42 -6.18
CA MET A 534 48.74 50.69 -6.27
C MET A 534 49.08 51.62 -5.07
N GLU A 535 50.40 51.73 -4.89
CA GLU A 535 51.26 52.77 -4.28
C GLU A 535 51.09 54.21 -4.82
N ARG A 536 51.50 55.20 -3.99
CA ARG A 536 52.47 56.24 -4.42
C ARG A 536 53.23 56.88 -3.24
N GLN A 537 54.49 57.17 -3.54
CA GLN A 537 55.64 57.50 -2.68
C GLN A 537 55.79 58.99 -2.35
N SER A 538 56.51 59.30 -1.26
CA SER A 538 57.48 60.41 -1.13
C SER A 538 58.40 60.17 0.09
N SER A 539 59.62 59.68 -0.11
CA SER A 539 60.88 60.41 -0.27
C SER A 539 61.43 61.10 0.99
N SER A 540 62.52 60.52 1.47
CA SER A 540 63.46 60.98 2.50
C SER A 540 64.48 62.00 1.97
N ARG A 541 64.93 62.97 2.79
CA ARG A 541 66.37 63.37 2.86
C ARG A 541 66.75 64.28 4.05
N SER A 542 67.52 63.68 4.97
CA SER A 542 68.75 64.12 5.69
C SER A 542 69.04 65.59 6.04
N SER A 543 69.47 65.83 7.30
CA SER A 543 70.70 66.53 7.78
C SER A 543 70.48 67.08 9.21
N THR A 544 71.44 67.36 10.11
CA THR A 544 72.83 66.98 10.43
C THR A 544 73.05 67.47 11.88
N SER A 545 73.92 66.81 12.64
CA SER A 545 74.36 67.12 14.01
C SER A 545 74.99 68.50 14.23
N LEU A 546 74.90 69.10 15.44
CA LEU A 546 76.03 69.34 16.38
C LEU A 546 75.75 70.37 17.51
N SER A 547 76.27 69.99 18.69
CA SER A 547 76.90 70.74 19.79
C SER A 547 76.20 71.87 20.56
N VAL A 548 76.23 71.62 21.88
CA VAL A 548 76.17 72.51 23.05
C VAL A 548 77.22 73.63 23.03
N THR A 549 76.85 74.82 23.50
CA THR A 549 77.70 75.71 24.32
C THR A 549 76.85 76.50 25.33
N LYS A 550 77.37 76.62 26.55
CA LYS A 550 76.85 77.37 27.71
C LYS A 550 77.54 78.76 27.80
N ASN A 551 77.01 79.56 28.73
CA ASN A 551 77.55 80.77 29.39
C ASN A 551 76.95 82.07 28.82
N ASP A 552 76.60 83.11 29.56
CA ASP A 552 76.31 83.39 30.99
C ASP A 552 75.61 84.76 30.96
N CYS A 553 74.63 85.00 31.84
CA CYS A 553 74.25 86.35 32.29
C CYS A 553 73.37 86.21 33.53
N GLU A 554 73.98 86.36 34.70
CA GLU A 554 73.28 86.58 35.96
C GLU A 554 72.72 88.01 35.98
N GLY A 555 71.49 88.16 36.44
CA GLY A 555 70.88 89.48 36.62
C GLY A 555 69.41 89.39 36.94
N SER A 556 69.09 89.08 38.19
CA SER A 556 67.82 89.40 38.85
C SER A 556 66.54 89.08 38.07
N SER A 557 65.97 87.87 38.24
CA SER A 557 64.51 87.74 38.26
C SER A 557 64.01 86.38 38.73
N SER A 558 64.13 86.07 40.02
CA SER A 558 63.42 84.91 40.61
C SER A 558 61.90 85.01 40.37
N CYS A 559 61.36 86.22 40.19
CA CYS A 559 59.93 86.46 39.91
C CYS A 559 59.50 86.27 38.43
N MET A 560 60.40 86.30 37.44
CA MET A 560 60.03 86.04 36.03
C MET A 560 60.11 84.56 35.64
N SER A 561 60.84 83.73 36.40
CA SER A 561 60.92 82.29 36.16
C SER A 561 59.63 81.55 36.57
N THR A 562 59.04 81.95 37.70
CA THR A 562 57.75 81.44 38.17
C THR A 562 56.62 81.96 37.30
N PHE A 563 56.60 83.24 36.95
CA PHE A 563 55.59 83.82 36.06
C PHE A 563 55.60 83.18 34.65
N ARG A 564 56.78 82.90 34.09
CA ARG A 564 56.87 82.16 32.82
C ARG A 564 56.39 80.71 32.96
N SER A 565 56.79 80.01 34.02
CA SER A 565 56.33 78.64 34.28
C SER A 565 54.81 78.57 34.44
N ASP A 566 54.20 79.52 35.16
CA ASP A 566 52.75 79.58 35.36
C ASP A 566 51.99 79.87 34.06
N ILE A 567 52.50 80.76 33.19
CA ILE A 567 51.91 80.99 31.87
C ILE A 567 52.02 79.76 30.97
N PHE A 568 53.17 79.06 30.99
CA PHE A 568 53.33 77.83 30.21
C PHE A 568 52.45 76.70 30.74
N GLN A 569 52.29 76.57 32.05
CA GLN A 569 51.42 75.58 32.67
C GLN A 569 49.94 75.87 32.37
N GLN A 570 49.52 77.13 32.46
CA GLN A 570 48.17 77.54 32.09
C GLN A 570 47.90 77.38 30.59
N ALA A 571 48.90 77.62 29.73
CA ALA A 571 48.81 77.34 28.30
C ALA A 571 48.72 75.84 28.02
N GLU A 572 49.46 75.00 28.75
CA GLU A 572 49.44 73.54 28.62
C GLU A 572 48.10 72.95 29.07
N GLU A 573 47.54 73.44 30.18
CA GLU A 573 46.21 73.07 30.65
C GLU A 573 45.10 73.49 29.69
N ASN A 574 45.17 74.72 29.13
CA ASN A 574 44.23 75.17 28.10
C ASN A 574 44.35 74.37 26.80
N ILE A 575 45.57 74.00 26.39
CA ILE A 575 45.81 73.14 25.22
C ILE A 575 45.29 71.73 25.48
N LYS A 576 45.41 71.21 26.71
CA LYS A 576 44.89 69.89 27.09
C LYS A 576 43.36 69.89 27.10
N PHE A 577 42.74 70.90 27.70
CA PHE A 577 41.28 71.06 27.73
C PHE A 577 40.69 71.20 26.33
N THR A 578 41.27 72.03 25.47
CA THR A 578 40.81 72.19 24.07
C THR A 578 40.97 70.92 23.25
N LYS A 579 42.05 70.16 23.45
CA LYS A 579 42.23 68.83 22.82
C LYS A 579 41.17 67.83 23.29
N GLU A 580 40.83 67.84 24.58
CA GLU A 580 39.81 66.95 25.16
C GLU A 580 38.40 67.29 24.65
N VAL A 581 38.04 68.58 24.59
CA VAL A 581 36.76 69.04 24.02
C VAL A 581 36.64 68.64 22.54
N LEU A 582 37.68 68.86 21.73
CA LEU A 582 37.67 68.45 20.31
C LEU A 582 37.59 66.93 20.13
N ALA A 583 38.16 66.14 21.04
CA ALA A 583 38.05 64.68 21.01
C ALA A 583 36.62 64.22 21.31
N VAL A 584 35.96 64.85 22.29
CA VAL A 584 34.55 64.60 22.63
C VAL A 584 33.62 65.01 21.49
N GLU A 585 33.83 66.17 20.86
CA GLU A 585 33.05 66.60 19.69
C GLU A 585 33.21 65.66 18.50
N LYS A 586 34.45 65.19 18.22
CA LYS A 586 34.68 64.20 17.16
C LYS A 586 33.99 62.86 17.46
N LYS A 587 33.97 62.42 18.72
CA LYS A 587 33.26 61.21 19.16
C LYS A 587 31.74 61.39 19.00
N ASN A 588 31.20 62.54 19.40
CA ASN A 588 29.78 62.87 19.25
C ASN A 588 29.36 62.97 17.78
N ALA A 589 30.18 63.55 16.91
CA ALA A 589 29.92 63.63 15.47
C ALA A 589 29.91 62.23 14.81
N LYS A 590 30.84 61.34 15.18
CA LYS A 590 30.86 59.93 14.72
C LYS A 590 29.64 59.15 15.21
N ASN A 591 29.22 59.37 16.46
CA ASN A 591 28.02 58.73 17.00
C ASN A 591 26.75 59.22 16.29
N GLN A 592 26.65 60.52 15.96
CA GLN A 592 25.52 61.07 15.21
C GLN A 592 25.45 60.55 13.77
N SER A 593 26.58 60.39 13.06
CA SER A 593 26.57 59.82 11.70
C SER A 593 26.21 58.34 11.71
N SER A 594 26.68 57.58 12.70
CA SER A 594 26.29 56.18 12.92
C SER A 594 24.79 56.03 13.19
N LEU A 595 24.22 56.86 14.07
CA LEU A 595 22.78 56.88 14.35
C LEU A 595 21.95 57.24 13.11
N LYS A 596 22.38 58.24 12.32
CA LYS A 596 21.69 58.61 11.07
C LYS A 596 21.71 57.46 10.06
N SER A 597 22.84 56.76 9.91
CA SER A 597 22.94 55.59 9.05
C SER A 597 22.03 54.45 9.52
N LYS A 598 21.99 54.18 10.83
CA LYS A 598 21.12 53.14 11.41
C LYS A 598 19.63 53.47 11.26
N VAL A 599 19.25 54.74 11.39
CA VAL A 599 17.88 55.22 11.11
C VAL A 599 17.52 55.04 9.63
N GLN A 600 18.46 55.28 8.70
CA GLN A 600 18.22 55.03 7.28
C GLN A 600 18.03 53.54 6.97
N GLN A 601 18.83 52.66 7.59
CA GLN A 601 18.68 51.20 7.46
C GLN A 601 17.32 50.73 7.99
N LEU A 602 16.88 51.22 9.16
CA LEU A 602 15.56 50.89 9.72
C LEU A 602 14.42 51.36 8.81
N LYS A 603 14.54 52.56 8.20
CA LYS A 603 13.55 53.04 7.22
C LYS A 603 13.52 52.21 5.94
N ALA A 604 14.64 51.65 5.51
CA ALA A 604 14.68 50.76 4.35
C ALA A 604 13.99 49.43 4.66
N ILE A 605 14.26 48.85 5.84
CA ILE A 605 13.61 47.62 6.32
C ILE A 605 12.10 47.84 6.50
N ASP A 606 11.68 48.95 7.08
CA ASP A 606 10.25 49.28 7.25
C ASP A 606 9.51 49.35 5.91
N ARG A 607 10.14 49.92 4.87
CA ARG A 607 9.59 49.91 3.51
C ARG A 607 9.50 48.50 2.91
N GLN A 608 10.51 47.66 3.13
CA GLN A 608 10.47 46.27 2.68
C GLN A 608 9.37 45.48 3.39
N LEU A 609 9.19 45.69 4.70
CA LEU A 609 8.10 45.09 5.47
C LEU A 609 6.73 45.56 4.96
N GLN A 610 6.56 46.86 4.70
CA GLN A 610 5.31 47.39 4.12
C GLN A 610 5.00 46.80 2.74
N GLN A 611 6.00 46.64 1.87
CA GLN A 611 5.84 45.98 0.57
C GLN A 611 5.46 44.51 0.73
N SER A 612 6.09 43.80 1.67
CA SER A 612 5.79 42.40 1.97
C SER A 612 4.36 42.23 2.50
N ILE A 613 3.91 43.09 3.41
CA ILE A 613 2.54 43.09 3.94
C ILE A 613 1.52 43.27 2.80
N LEU A 614 1.75 44.22 1.89
CA LEU A 614 0.84 44.49 0.78
C LEU A 614 0.80 43.31 -0.22
N TYR A 615 1.95 42.69 -0.49
CA TYR A 615 2.03 41.47 -1.29
C TYR A 615 1.21 40.35 -0.65
N PHE A 616 1.35 40.11 0.65
CA PHE A 616 0.58 39.08 1.36
C PHE A 616 -0.92 39.38 1.35
N GLN A 617 -1.33 40.63 1.60
CA GLN A 617 -2.75 41.01 1.53
C GLN A 617 -3.36 40.78 0.14
N THR A 618 -2.63 41.11 -0.92
CA THR A 618 -3.11 40.91 -2.30
C THR A 618 -3.22 39.43 -2.63
N ARG A 619 -2.26 38.64 -2.17
CA ARG A 619 -2.25 37.18 -2.35
C ARG A 619 -3.39 36.52 -1.57
N ASP A 620 -3.65 36.94 -0.34
CA ASP A 620 -4.74 36.43 0.48
C ASP A 620 -6.10 36.74 -0.16
N GLU A 621 -6.29 37.94 -0.71
CA GLU A 621 -7.50 38.29 -1.44
C GLU A 621 -7.67 37.44 -2.72
N SER A 622 -6.57 37.12 -3.40
CA SER A 622 -6.59 36.20 -4.55
C SER A 622 -6.95 34.78 -4.16
N LEU A 623 -6.39 34.27 -3.06
CA LEU A 623 -6.70 32.94 -2.55
C LEU A 623 -8.17 32.83 -2.14
N LEU A 624 -8.71 33.87 -1.49
CA LEU A 624 -10.11 33.90 -1.07
C LEU A 624 -11.09 33.94 -2.26
N ARG A 625 -10.69 34.52 -3.40
CA ARG A 625 -11.45 34.41 -4.66
C ARG A 625 -11.37 33.00 -5.25
N ALA A 626 -10.18 32.39 -5.24
CA ALA A 626 -9.98 31.03 -5.74
C ALA A 626 -10.75 29.99 -4.92
N GLU A 627 -10.77 30.13 -3.59
CA GLU A 627 -11.54 29.29 -2.67
C GLU A 627 -13.04 29.35 -2.98
N LYS A 628 -13.61 30.55 -3.13
CA LYS A 628 -15.02 30.72 -3.53
C LYS A 628 -15.34 30.11 -4.89
N ASP A 629 -14.42 30.20 -5.85
CA ASP A 629 -14.59 29.57 -7.16
C ASP A 629 -14.53 28.05 -7.07
N PHE A 630 -13.68 27.51 -6.19
CA PHE A 630 -13.60 26.09 -5.92
C PHE A 630 -14.90 25.57 -5.28
N ASP A 631 -15.41 26.25 -4.26
CA ASP A 631 -16.69 25.91 -3.61
C ASP A 631 -17.85 25.88 -4.60
N ARG A 632 -17.89 26.86 -5.52
CA ARG A 632 -18.91 26.89 -6.58
C ARG A 632 -18.81 25.67 -7.50
N ARG A 633 -17.60 25.30 -7.91
CA ARG A 633 -17.38 24.12 -8.77
C ARG A 633 -17.71 22.83 -8.03
N TRP A 634 -17.35 22.74 -6.75
CA TRP A 634 -17.67 21.62 -5.89
C TRP A 634 -19.18 21.40 -5.79
N LEU A 635 -19.94 22.47 -5.53
CA LEU A 635 -21.39 22.41 -5.42
C LEU A 635 -22.07 22.02 -6.74
N GLU A 636 -21.52 22.45 -7.88
CA GLU A 636 -22.01 22.05 -9.20
C GLU A 636 -21.71 20.57 -9.50
N LEU A 637 -20.53 20.07 -9.11
CA LEU A 637 -20.18 18.65 -9.20
C LEU A 637 -21.11 17.79 -8.33
N ASP A 638 -21.34 18.20 -7.09
CA ASP A 638 -22.26 17.50 -6.17
C ASP A 638 -23.69 17.44 -6.73
N ARG A 639 -24.17 18.56 -7.29
CA ARG A 639 -25.45 18.63 -8.01
C ARG A 639 -25.51 17.64 -9.18
N GLN A 640 -24.43 17.52 -9.95
CA GLN A 640 -24.36 16.55 -11.06
C GLN A 640 -24.33 15.11 -10.58
N PHE A 641 -23.63 14.82 -9.47
CA PHE A 641 -23.62 13.49 -8.87
C PHE A 641 -25.02 13.09 -8.39
N GLU A 642 -25.73 13.96 -7.69
CA GLU A 642 -27.12 13.70 -7.28
C GLU A 642 -28.09 13.58 -8.46
N GLN A 643 -27.89 14.34 -9.54
CA GLN A 643 -28.66 14.16 -10.77
C GLN A 643 -28.40 12.79 -11.40
N ARG A 644 -27.14 12.39 -11.60
CA ARG A 644 -26.79 11.07 -12.15
C ARG A 644 -27.31 9.93 -11.28
N LYS A 645 -27.25 10.07 -9.96
CA LYS A 645 -27.78 9.10 -9.01
C LYS A 645 -29.29 8.93 -9.18
N LYS A 646 -30.04 10.03 -9.30
CA LYS A 646 -31.49 10.00 -9.56
C LYS A 646 -31.82 9.40 -10.93
N GLU A 647 -31.08 9.77 -11.97
CA GLU A 647 -31.25 9.21 -13.31
C GLU A 647 -31.02 7.70 -13.32
N MET A 648 -29.94 7.24 -12.70
CA MET A 648 -29.62 5.82 -12.57
C MET A 648 -30.69 5.07 -11.76
N GLN A 649 -31.19 5.68 -10.68
CA GLN A 649 -32.27 5.09 -9.88
C GLN A 649 -33.58 4.96 -10.68
N LEU A 650 -33.92 5.97 -11.50
CA LEU A 650 -35.07 5.91 -12.40
C LEU A 650 -34.89 4.85 -13.49
N GLN A 651 -33.68 4.72 -14.06
CA GLN A 651 -33.36 3.67 -15.03
C GLN A 651 -33.53 2.27 -14.43
N PHE A 652 -33.02 2.03 -13.22
CA PHE A 652 -33.21 0.75 -12.53
C PHE A 652 -34.68 0.48 -12.21
N GLN A 653 -35.44 1.49 -11.80
CA GLN A 653 -36.88 1.33 -11.58
C GLN A 653 -37.63 0.97 -12.87
N ALA A 654 -37.29 1.61 -13.99
CA ALA A 654 -37.87 1.30 -15.29
C ALA A 654 -37.54 -0.13 -15.73
N GLU A 655 -36.29 -0.58 -15.55
CA GLU A 655 -35.87 -1.93 -15.91
C GLU A 655 -36.56 -3.00 -15.05
N ILE A 656 -36.68 -2.76 -13.74
CA ILE A 656 -37.46 -3.64 -12.85
C ILE A 656 -38.91 -3.74 -13.31
N GLN A 657 -39.53 -2.64 -13.72
CA GLN A 657 -40.89 -2.67 -14.27
C GLN A 657 -40.97 -3.46 -15.57
N ASN A 658 -40.00 -3.29 -16.48
CA ASN A 658 -39.95 -4.00 -17.75
C ASN A 658 -39.82 -5.52 -17.53
N LEU A 659 -38.88 -5.94 -16.69
CA LEU A 659 -38.70 -7.33 -16.29
C LEU A 659 -39.97 -7.91 -15.65
N ARG A 660 -40.68 -7.12 -14.84
CA ARG A 660 -41.94 -7.53 -14.23
C ARG A 660 -43.05 -7.75 -15.27
N ILE A 661 -43.17 -6.85 -16.25
CA ILE A 661 -44.11 -7.00 -17.37
C ILE A 661 -43.76 -8.26 -18.18
N GLN A 662 -42.48 -8.49 -18.47
CA GLN A 662 -42.03 -9.68 -19.19
C GLN A 662 -42.34 -10.97 -18.42
N LEU A 663 -42.12 -10.97 -17.10
CA LEU A 663 -42.47 -12.08 -16.22
C LEU A 663 -43.98 -12.36 -16.22
N ASP A 664 -44.82 -11.33 -16.21
CA ASP A 664 -46.27 -11.51 -16.27
C ASP A 664 -46.74 -12.01 -17.64
N CYS A 665 -46.12 -11.55 -18.73
CA CYS A 665 -46.38 -12.04 -20.09
C CYS A 665 -46.01 -13.52 -20.24
N THR A 666 -44.83 -13.93 -19.77
CA THR A 666 -44.38 -15.32 -19.81
C THR A 666 -45.25 -16.23 -18.94
N LYS A 667 -45.65 -15.80 -17.74
CA LYS A 667 -46.61 -16.54 -16.89
C LYS A 667 -47.97 -16.71 -17.57
N LYS A 668 -48.48 -15.69 -18.26
CA LYS A 668 -49.73 -15.80 -19.03
C LYS A 668 -49.59 -16.79 -20.19
N ALA A 669 -48.46 -16.74 -20.91
CA ALA A 669 -48.18 -17.69 -21.97
C ALA A 669 -48.08 -19.13 -21.46
N GLN A 670 -47.38 -19.35 -20.33
CA GLN A 670 -47.30 -20.67 -19.68
C GLN A 670 -48.70 -21.23 -19.36
N LYS A 671 -49.55 -20.44 -18.70
CA LYS A 671 -50.94 -20.85 -18.40
C LYS A 671 -51.75 -21.14 -19.66
N HIS A 672 -51.53 -20.37 -20.73
CA HIS A 672 -52.17 -20.61 -22.01
C HIS A 672 -51.74 -21.96 -22.61
N TYR A 673 -50.43 -22.26 -22.61
CA TYR A 673 -49.92 -23.55 -23.10
C TYR A 673 -50.39 -24.73 -22.26
N GLU A 674 -50.41 -24.58 -20.93
CA GLU A 674 -50.95 -25.59 -20.01
C GLU A 674 -52.42 -25.89 -20.32
N ALA A 675 -53.24 -24.86 -20.50
CA ALA A 675 -54.64 -25.02 -20.90
C ALA A 675 -54.78 -25.65 -22.29
N GLN A 676 -53.92 -25.31 -23.24
CA GLN A 676 -53.92 -25.88 -24.58
C GLN A 676 -53.52 -27.37 -24.56
N TRP A 677 -52.54 -27.73 -23.73
CA TRP A 677 -52.10 -29.11 -23.56
C TRP A 677 -53.17 -29.98 -22.89
N LEU A 678 -53.85 -29.46 -21.86
CA LEU A 678 -54.99 -30.13 -21.24
C LEU A 678 -56.12 -30.40 -22.24
N ARG A 679 -56.45 -29.44 -23.12
CA ARG A 679 -57.45 -29.66 -24.18
C ARG A 679 -57.00 -30.72 -25.18
N ALA A 680 -55.73 -30.73 -25.58
CA ALA A 680 -55.20 -31.73 -26.50
C ALA A 680 -55.25 -33.14 -25.90
N LEU A 681 -54.89 -33.29 -24.62
CA LEU A 681 -55.03 -34.55 -23.89
C LEU A 681 -56.48 -35.01 -23.79
N GLN A 682 -57.42 -34.10 -23.56
CA GLN A 682 -58.83 -34.44 -23.46
C GLN A 682 -59.41 -34.89 -24.80
N ILE A 683 -58.94 -34.32 -25.92
CA ILE A 683 -59.29 -34.81 -27.27
C ILE A 683 -58.71 -36.21 -27.51
N LEU A 684 -57.45 -36.45 -27.13
CA LEU A 684 -56.81 -37.77 -27.26
C LEU A 684 -57.50 -38.84 -26.40
N ALA A 685 -57.93 -38.48 -25.19
CA ALA A 685 -58.71 -39.35 -24.33
C ALA A 685 -60.13 -39.59 -24.87
N GLY A 686 -60.78 -38.58 -25.45
CA GLY A 686 -62.08 -38.72 -26.10
C GLY A 686 -62.04 -39.51 -27.40
N THR A 687 -60.92 -39.53 -28.13
CA THR A 687 -60.70 -40.43 -29.27
C THR A 687 -60.43 -41.88 -28.86
N HIS A 688 -60.21 -42.13 -27.56
CA HIS A 688 -59.99 -43.45 -26.98
C HIS A 688 -61.29 -44.09 -26.43
N GLU A 689 -62.41 -43.38 -26.48
CA GLU A 689 -63.75 -43.90 -26.11
C GLU A 689 -64.47 -44.61 -27.28
N THR A 690 -63.75 -45.02 -28.32
CA THR A 690 -64.26 -46.03 -29.27
C THR A 690 -63.94 -47.42 -28.71
N GLU A 691 -64.77 -47.87 -27.76
CA GLU A 691 -64.69 -49.16 -27.01
C GLU A 691 -64.52 -50.44 -27.87
N SER A 692 -64.45 -50.35 -29.20
CA SER A 692 -64.23 -51.47 -30.12
C SER A 692 -62.76 -51.69 -30.49
N GLU A 693 -61.88 -50.69 -30.40
CA GLU A 693 -60.49 -50.81 -30.88
C GLU A 693 -59.52 -51.29 -29.79
N GLU A 694 -59.70 -50.88 -28.54
CA GLU A 694 -58.89 -51.38 -27.41
C GLU A 694 -59.08 -52.89 -27.18
N ALA A 695 -60.33 -53.37 -27.25
CA ALA A 695 -60.62 -54.79 -27.08
C ALA A 695 -59.97 -55.64 -28.18
N MET A 696 -59.90 -55.13 -29.41
CA MET A 696 -59.20 -55.80 -30.51
C MET A 696 -57.69 -55.71 -30.40
N PHE A 697 -57.15 -54.57 -29.93
CA PHE A 697 -55.72 -54.40 -29.70
C PHE A 697 -55.19 -55.31 -28.58
N TRP A 698 -55.85 -55.33 -27.41
CA TRP A 698 -55.45 -56.20 -26.30
C TRP A 698 -55.64 -57.69 -26.62
N LYS A 699 -56.64 -58.04 -27.43
CA LYS A 699 -56.81 -59.41 -27.94
C LYS A 699 -55.68 -59.78 -28.91
N GLY A 700 -55.34 -58.90 -29.86
CA GLY A 700 -54.24 -59.11 -30.79
C GLY A 700 -52.89 -59.24 -30.09
N LEU A 701 -52.62 -58.39 -29.09
CA LEU A 701 -51.38 -58.43 -28.31
C LEU A 701 -51.25 -59.73 -27.51
N LYS A 702 -52.36 -60.22 -26.95
CA LYS A 702 -52.39 -61.48 -26.20
C LYS A 702 -52.20 -62.70 -27.12
N GLU A 703 -52.76 -62.66 -28.33
CA GLU A 703 -52.57 -63.70 -29.35
C GLU A 703 -51.13 -63.71 -29.87
N THR A 704 -50.50 -62.55 -30.06
CA THR A 704 -49.08 -62.47 -30.46
C THR A 704 -48.14 -62.97 -29.38
N ASP A 705 -48.41 -62.64 -28.10
CA ASP A 705 -47.62 -63.16 -26.98
C ASP A 705 -47.74 -64.69 -26.88
N GLN A 706 -48.93 -65.24 -27.12
CA GLN A 706 -49.16 -66.68 -27.09
C GLN A 706 -48.42 -67.39 -28.23
N CYS A 707 -48.41 -66.82 -29.44
CA CYS A 707 -47.63 -67.34 -30.57
C CYS A 707 -46.12 -67.25 -30.30
N TRP A 708 -45.63 -66.16 -29.72
CA TRP A 708 -44.21 -66.00 -29.39
C TRP A 708 -43.74 -67.04 -28.38
N TRP A 709 -44.53 -67.31 -27.34
CA TRP A 709 -44.22 -68.35 -26.36
C TRP A 709 -44.22 -69.77 -26.94
N GLN A 710 -45.11 -70.05 -27.90
CA GLN A 710 -45.11 -71.33 -28.61
C GLN A 710 -43.86 -71.51 -29.48
N VAL A 711 -43.49 -70.48 -30.24
CA VAL A 711 -42.27 -70.50 -31.07
C VAL A 711 -41.03 -70.63 -30.21
N LYS A 712 -40.95 -69.90 -29.09
CA LYS A 712 -39.85 -70.01 -28.15
C LYS A 712 -39.74 -71.42 -27.56
N LYS A 713 -40.86 -72.02 -27.16
CA LYS A 713 -40.87 -73.39 -26.65
C LYS A 713 -40.44 -74.41 -27.71
N MET A 714 -40.88 -74.26 -28.96
CA MET A 714 -40.42 -75.14 -30.04
C MET A 714 -38.93 -74.98 -30.32
N ALA A 715 -38.39 -73.77 -30.24
CA ALA A 715 -36.96 -73.52 -30.39
C ALA A 715 -36.14 -74.14 -29.24
N GLU A 716 -36.64 -74.08 -28.00
CA GLU A 716 -36.02 -74.76 -26.85
C GLU A 716 -36.02 -76.29 -27.02
N GLU A 717 -37.14 -76.87 -27.49
CA GLU A 717 -37.23 -78.31 -27.81
C GLU A 717 -36.27 -78.71 -28.96
N GLU A 718 -36.13 -77.88 -30.02
CA GLU A 718 -35.15 -78.13 -31.09
C GLU A 718 -33.71 -78.05 -30.59
N ILE A 719 -33.38 -77.11 -29.71
CA ILE A 719 -32.04 -77.01 -29.11
C ILE A 719 -31.72 -78.26 -28.28
N GLU A 720 -32.66 -78.77 -27.48
CA GLU A 720 -32.48 -80.02 -26.74
C GLU A 720 -32.23 -81.22 -27.66
N VAL A 721 -32.96 -81.30 -28.79
CA VAL A 721 -32.73 -82.35 -29.80
C VAL A 721 -31.34 -82.22 -30.42
N ILE A 722 -30.91 -81.00 -30.76
CA ILE A 722 -29.57 -80.75 -31.32
C ILE A 722 -28.47 -81.14 -30.32
N ASP A 723 -28.64 -80.87 -29.02
CA ASP A 723 -27.67 -81.23 -28.00
C ASP A 723 -27.64 -82.75 -27.75
N TYR A 724 -28.76 -83.44 -27.88
CA TYR A 724 -28.81 -84.90 -27.90
C TYR A 724 -28.06 -85.47 -29.11
N GLU A 725 -28.30 -84.93 -30.32
CA GLU A 725 -27.58 -85.34 -31.53
C GLU A 725 -26.08 -85.07 -31.44
N LYS A 726 -25.66 -83.92 -30.92
CA LYS A 726 -24.24 -83.62 -30.65
C LYS A 726 -23.63 -84.60 -29.67
N SER A 727 -24.35 -84.97 -28.62
CA SER A 727 -23.88 -85.96 -27.64
C SER A 727 -23.71 -87.33 -28.29
N ALA A 728 -24.66 -87.76 -29.12
CA ALA A 728 -24.57 -89.00 -29.89
C ALA A 728 -23.40 -88.98 -30.88
N LEU A 729 -23.19 -87.86 -31.60
CA LEU A 729 -22.04 -87.66 -32.49
C LEU A 729 -20.72 -87.66 -31.71
N GLY A 730 -20.68 -87.12 -30.50
CA GLY A 730 -19.53 -87.15 -29.62
C GLY A 730 -19.15 -88.58 -29.23
N ILE A 731 -20.14 -89.41 -28.88
CA ILE A 731 -19.94 -90.83 -28.59
C ILE A 731 -19.40 -91.57 -29.81
N LEU A 732 -20.03 -91.38 -30.99
CA LEU A 732 -19.58 -91.99 -32.25
C LEU A 732 -18.16 -91.57 -32.60
N LYS A 733 -17.82 -90.29 -32.44
CA LYS A 733 -16.47 -89.78 -32.68
C LYS A 733 -15.45 -90.40 -31.72
N GLY A 734 -15.80 -90.55 -30.43
CA GLY A 734 -14.97 -91.23 -29.45
C GLY A 734 -14.71 -92.69 -29.79
N GLU A 735 -15.72 -93.39 -30.30
CA GLU A 735 -15.59 -94.78 -30.72
C GLU A 735 -14.73 -94.91 -32.00
N ILE A 736 -14.90 -93.99 -32.96
CA ILE A 736 -14.03 -93.89 -34.14
C ILE A 736 -12.57 -93.65 -33.71
N GLU A 737 -12.33 -92.77 -32.73
CA GLU A 737 -10.98 -92.49 -32.22
C GLU A 737 -10.37 -93.71 -31.51
N ARG A 738 -11.17 -94.48 -30.76
CA ARG A 738 -10.73 -95.78 -30.19
C ARG A 738 -10.36 -96.78 -31.28
N LEU A 739 -11.22 -96.94 -32.29
CA LEU A 739 -10.97 -97.84 -33.41
C LEU A 739 -9.69 -97.42 -34.15
N ARG A 740 -9.51 -96.11 -34.40
CA ARG A 740 -8.30 -95.57 -35.02
C ARG A 740 -7.04 -95.85 -34.20
N LYS A 741 -7.09 -95.72 -32.87
CA LYS A 741 -5.98 -96.08 -31.98
C LYS A 741 -5.68 -97.57 -31.99
N SER A 742 -6.70 -98.44 -32.03
CA SER A 742 -6.50 -99.89 -32.15
C SER A 742 -5.85 -100.30 -33.48
N PHE A 743 -6.17 -99.61 -34.59
CA PHE A 743 -5.52 -99.81 -35.88
C PHE A 743 -4.10 -99.26 -35.97
N SER A 744 -3.75 -98.25 -35.16
CA SER A 744 -2.38 -97.71 -35.06
C SER A 744 -1.47 -98.52 -34.11
N SER A 745 -1.99 -99.57 -33.47
CA SER A 745 -1.29 -100.43 -32.50
C SER A 745 -0.94 -101.83 -33.03
N ASN A 746 -1.23 -102.09 -34.32
CA ASN A 746 -0.76 -103.23 -35.11
C ASN A 746 0.08 -102.71 -36.26
#